data_AF-A0A7R9MD45-F1
#
_entry.id   AF-A0A7R9MD45-F1
#
_cell.length_a   1.000
_cell.length_b   1.000
_cell.length_c   1.000
_cell.angle_alpha   90.00
_cell.angle_beta   90.00
_cell.angle_gamma   90.00
#
_symmetry.space_group_name_H-M   'P 1'
#
loop_
_entity.id
_entity.type
_entity.pdbx_description
1 polymer ?
#
loop_
_entity_poly.entity_id
_entity_poly.type
_entity_poly.pdbx_seq_one_letter_code
_entity_poly.pdbx_strand_id
1 'polypeptide(L)'
;YHAYQVIKAQGIPDENIIVFHYDDLPTSKQNPTPGIVVNKPEGPDVYHGVPKHFTGKDVTPENFLAVLKGNETLEKSGKKVVKSGPNDHVFVYLMDHGGHQIVAFPNGILHAQDLNNALIDMHKNNRFSKLVFYLEACESGSMFDKLLPTDINVYAITATKPDELGWFCYHDAKVYKTYLATFFAVNWLVDSESHDPKVESLEQQYEYIKAKNNFTMDGQVHTQHAQQYGDLSIANLHLSEFLGTKTSSRMHMNSLPLDMNGQEFVSFRDVAIRVLEKNIESTDNISLKLGYTQELERILNGRQYVNKLFADYVNKLERILNGRQYVNKLFADYVNSIQHLLKVETHAKPTNGPCYRKLVDTFHTECLNVGQNPYVLSKLQTFVNICEQMRDSSDADIAVNRLIQHCDRNASVYHAYQVVHSRGIPDDHIIAMYYNDIPFHTSNPTPGVVVHTPNGSNVYTGVPNDYIGDHVTPENFLGVLKGDKILQRNGRRVLNSGPNDHVFVYLMDHGGKGLKTFEQRHLMHIRVFFPTGVLQAKDLNNALIDMHKSKKFSKLVFYLEACESGSMFDKLLPNNINVYAVTATKRNELGWFCCYDYHRKIYVATDFSYNWLMNTEHDNNSRIETLQDQFDFIQNSTRNQHAQQFGDLSIAKLPVSQFLGSKI
;
A
#
# COMPACT_ATOMS: atom_id res chain seq x y z
N TYR A 1 -15.85 -1.73 17.76
CA TYR A 1 -16.03 -1.78 19.23
C TYR A 1 -17.44 -1.41 19.67
N HIS A 2 -17.99 -0.27 19.24
CA HIS A 2 -19.35 0.16 19.63
C HIS A 2 -20.44 -0.89 19.33
N ALA A 3 -20.42 -1.53 18.15
CA ALA A 3 -21.32 -2.63 17.80
C ALA A 3 -21.35 -3.78 18.84
N TYR A 4 -20.19 -4.14 19.40
CA TYR A 4 -20.11 -5.16 20.45
C TYR A 4 -20.87 -4.72 21.71
N GLN A 5 -20.74 -3.45 22.10
CA GLN A 5 -21.43 -2.92 23.27
C GLN A 5 -22.95 -2.94 23.08
N VAL A 6 -23.44 -2.56 21.90
CA VAL A 6 -24.87 -2.59 21.55
C VAL A 6 -25.41 -4.02 21.61
N ILE A 7 -24.76 -4.96 20.91
CA ILE A 7 -25.17 -6.37 20.84
C ILE A 7 -25.16 -7.02 22.24
N LYS A 8 -24.13 -6.74 23.04
CA LYS A 8 -24.04 -7.23 24.42
C LYS A 8 -25.12 -6.64 25.33
N ALA A 9 -25.39 -5.35 25.21
CA ALA A 9 -26.44 -4.67 25.97
C ALA A 9 -27.84 -5.22 25.63
N GLN A 10 -28.06 -5.56 24.37
CA GLN A 10 -29.30 -6.20 23.89
C GLN A 10 -29.40 -7.69 24.25
N GLY A 11 -28.37 -8.26 24.88
CA GLY A 11 -28.44 -9.52 25.61
C GLY A 11 -27.88 -10.75 24.89
N ILE A 12 -27.18 -10.58 23.78
CA ILE A 12 -26.44 -11.69 23.15
C ILE A 12 -25.22 -12.05 24.04
N PRO A 13 -25.05 -13.32 24.44
CA PRO A 13 -23.95 -13.72 25.32
C PRO A 13 -22.61 -13.73 24.59
N ASP A 14 -21.52 -13.46 25.32
CA ASP A 14 -20.16 -13.38 24.76
C ASP A 14 -19.75 -14.67 24.04
N GLU A 15 -20.22 -15.85 24.48
CA GLU A 15 -19.99 -17.14 23.82
C GLU A 15 -20.50 -17.20 22.38
N ASN A 16 -21.47 -16.36 22.00
CA ASN A 16 -22.02 -16.29 20.65
C ASN A 16 -21.46 -15.12 19.81
N ILE A 17 -20.57 -14.29 20.38
CA ILE A 17 -19.97 -13.16 19.68
C ILE A 17 -18.51 -13.48 19.32
N ILE A 18 -18.14 -13.26 18.05
CA ILE A 18 -16.76 -13.39 17.57
C ILE A 18 -16.31 -12.02 17.11
N VAL A 19 -15.09 -11.60 17.49
CA VAL A 19 -14.60 -10.26 17.22
C VAL A 19 -13.24 -10.34 16.52
N PHE A 20 -13.16 -9.68 15.38
CA PHE A 20 -11.94 -9.40 14.63
C PHE A 20 -11.62 -7.92 14.81
N HIS A 21 -10.44 -7.60 15.35
CA HIS A 21 -9.95 -6.23 15.45
C HIS A 21 -8.44 -6.24 15.62
N TYR A 22 -7.72 -5.29 15.01
CA TYR A 22 -6.26 -5.32 15.05
C TYR A 22 -5.68 -5.11 16.46
N ASP A 23 -6.44 -4.44 17.35
CA ASP A 23 -6.14 -4.19 18.77
C ASP A 23 -4.97 -3.23 19.03
N ASP A 24 -4.74 -2.26 18.13
CA ASP A 24 -3.66 -1.28 18.21
C ASP A 24 -4.09 0.11 18.74
N LEU A 25 -5.36 0.48 18.59
CA LEU A 25 -5.90 1.77 19.08
C LEU A 25 -5.75 1.98 20.60
N PRO A 26 -6.11 1.02 21.49
CA PRO A 26 -6.09 1.26 22.94
C PRO A 26 -4.68 1.48 23.50
N THR A 27 -3.67 0.90 22.86
CA THR A 27 -2.25 0.98 23.27
C THR A 27 -1.42 1.92 22.40
N SER A 28 -2.02 2.60 21.43
CA SER A 28 -1.31 3.52 20.55
C SER A 28 -0.68 4.66 21.36
N LYS A 29 0.56 5.01 21.03
CA LYS A 29 1.25 6.18 21.63
C LYS A 29 0.56 7.50 21.28
N GLN A 30 -0.28 7.49 20.24
CA GLN A 30 -1.08 8.65 19.83
C GLN A 30 -2.43 8.71 20.56
N ASN A 31 -2.82 7.65 21.28
CA ASN A 31 -4.04 7.67 22.08
C ASN A 31 -3.82 8.52 23.36
N PRO A 32 -4.50 9.66 23.51
CA PRO A 32 -4.37 10.52 24.68
C PRO A 32 -4.95 9.90 25.96
N THR A 33 -5.80 8.88 25.84
CA THR A 33 -6.48 8.19 26.92
C THR A 33 -6.20 6.68 26.84
N PRO A 34 -5.00 6.23 27.27
CA PRO A 34 -4.58 4.83 27.13
C PRO A 34 -5.62 3.85 27.69
N GLY A 35 -5.95 2.82 26.89
CA GLY A 35 -6.96 1.81 27.23
C GLY A 35 -8.42 2.22 27.00
N ILE A 36 -8.69 3.48 26.61
CA ILE A 36 -10.03 3.98 26.30
C ILE A 36 -10.13 4.19 24.79
N VAL A 37 -11.26 3.78 24.20
CA VAL A 37 -11.61 4.11 22.81
C VAL A 37 -13.04 4.61 22.78
N VAL A 38 -13.30 5.70 22.05
CA VAL A 38 -14.63 6.30 21.92
C VAL A 38 -15.10 6.26 20.46
N ASN A 39 -16.41 6.26 20.24
CA ASN A 39 -17.02 6.30 18.90
C ASN A 39 -17.74 7.63 18.62
N LYS A 40 -17.56 8.63 19.48
CA LYS A 40 -18.00 10.01 19.29
C LYS A 40 -17.29 10.95 20.28
N PRO A 41 -17.19 12.25 19.98
CA PRO A 41 -16.69 13.25 20.90
C PRO A 41 -17.41 13.17 22.25
N GLU A 42 -16.63 13.18 23.34
CA GLU A 42 -17.15 13.10 24.72
C GLU A 42 -18.01 11.85 24.99
N GLY A 43 -17.89 10.82 24.14
CA GLY A 43 -18.60 9.55 24.27
C GLY A 43 -18.02 8.62 25.35
N PRO A 44 -18.76 7.58 25.74
CA PRO A 44 -18.27 6.57 26.68
C PRO A 44 -17.18 5.70 26.06
N ASP A 45 -16.41 5.02 26.92
CA ASP A 45 -15.50 3.96 26.46
C ASP A 45 -16.30 2.82 25.83
N VAL A 46 -15.96 2.48 24.58
CA VAL A 46 -16.54 1.36 23.84
C VAL A 46 -15.60 0.16 23.77
N TYR A 47 -14.36 0.25 24.27
CA TYR A 47 -13.39 -0.83 24.24
C TYR A 47 -13.51 -1.81 25.42
N HIS A 48 -13.92 -1.33 26.60
CA HIS A 48 -14.04 -2.17 27.78
C HIS A 48 -14.83 -3.47 27.53
N GLY A 49 -14.21 -4.59 27.87
CA GLY A 49 -14.82 -5.93 27.80
C GLY A 49 -14.88 -6.54 26.39
N VAL A 50 -14.38 -5.85 25.34
CA VAL A 50 -14.34 -6.41 23.98
C VAL A 50 -13.39 -7.63 23.94
N PRO A 51 -13.85 -8.81 23.48
CA PRO A 51 -13.03 -10.01 23.38
C PRO A 51 -11.95 -9.93 22.28
N LYS A 52 -10.78 -10.50 22.57
CA LYS A 52 -9.61 -10.54 21.66
C LYS A 52 -9.51 -11.88 20.91
N HIS A 53 -10.55 -12.28 20.18
CA HIS A 53 -10.58 -13.59 19.50
C HIS A 53 -9.57 -13.67 18.35
N PHE A 54 -9.55 -12.63 17.51
CA PHE A 54 -8.62 -12.48 16.39
C PHE A 54 -8.04 -11.06 16.41
N THR A 55 -6.75 -10.95 16.72
CA THR A 55 -6.04 -9.66 16.82
C THR A 55 -4.71 -9.69 16.05
N GLY A 56 -4.19 -8.51 15.73
CA GLY A 56 -2.97 -8.36 14.94
C GLY A 56 -2.98 -9.19 13.65
N LYS A 57 -1.97 -10.04 13.48
CA LYS A 57 -1.80 -10.90 12.30
C LYS A 57 -2.91 -11.92 12.07
N ASP A 58 -3.75 -12.21 13.07
CA ASP A 58 -4.85 -13.17 12.93
C ASP A 58 -6.07 -12.56 12.22
N VAL A 59 -6.08 -11.23 12.02
CA VAL A 59 -7.12 -10.51 11.29
C VAL A 59 -6.86 -10.63 9.79
N THR A 60 -7.26 -11.75 9.20
CA THR A 60 -7.09 -12.04 7.76
C THR A 60 -8.40 -12.46 7.09
N PRO A 61 -8.52 -12.26 5.76
CA PRO A 61 -9.67 -12.76 5.00
C PRO A 61 -9.88 -14.27 5.16
N GLU A 62 -8.81 -15.05 5.20
CA GLU A 62 -8.87 -16.52 5.32
C GLU A 62 -9.47 -16.94 6.66
N ASN A 63 -8.98 -16.34 7.75
CA ASN A 63 -9.53 -16.60 9.09
C ASN A 63 -10.99 -16.14 9.19
N PHE A 64 -11.33 -14.99 8.62
CA PHE A 64 -12.71 -14.51 8.60
C PHE A 64 -13.65 -15.48 7.88
N LEU A 65 -13.31 -15.91 6.66
CA LEU A 65 -14.10 -16.87 5.89
C LEU A 65 -14.13 -18.26 6.55
N ALA A 66 -13.03 -18.69 7.17
CA ALA A 66 -12.98 -19.94 7.92
C ALA A 66 -13.88 -19.92 9.17
N VAL A 67 -13.92 -18.79 9.88
CA VAL A 67 -14.80 -18.57 11.03
C VAL A 67 -16.26 -18.64 10.62
N LEU A 68 -16.65 -17.94 9.55
CA LEU A 68 -18.02 -17.95 9.03
C LEU A 68 -18.47 -19.39 8.70
N LYS A 69 -17.61 -20.16 8.04
CA LYS A 69 -17.88 -21.56 7.68
C LYS A 69 -17.78 -22.54 8.85
N GLY A 70 -17.48 -22.09 10.07
CA GLY A 70 -17.31 -22.98 11.22
C GLY A 70 -16.18 -24.00 11.04
N ASN A 71 -15.01 -23.55 10.59
CA ASN A 71 -13.90 -24.44 10.25
C ASN A 71 -13.39 -25.25 11.47
N GLU A 72 -13.48 -26.57 11.39
CA GLU A 72 -13.09 -27.47 12.49
C GLU A 72 -11.60 -27.42 12.83
N THR A 73 -10.72 -27.20 11.85
CA THR A 73 -9.27 -27.15 12.11
C THR A 73 -8.92 -25.91 12.93
N LEU A 74 -9.51 -24.78 12.57
CA LEU A 74 -9.38 -23.52 13.31
C LEU A 74 -9.96 -23.69 14.73
N GLU A 75 -11.11 -24.34 14.86
CA GLU A 75 -11.68 -24.67 16.17
C GLU A 75 -10.76 -25.57 17.02
N LYS A 76 -10.23 -26.66 16.45
CA LYS A 76 -9.29 -27.57 17.13
C LYS A 76 -8.00 -26.88 17.57
N SER A 77 -7.65 -25.76 16.93
CA SER A 77 -6.52 -24.90 17.35
C SER A 77 -6.83 -23.97 18.54
N GLY A 78 -8.05 -24.06 19.09
CA GLY A 78 -8.52 -23.23 20.20
C GLY A 78 -9.07 -21.87 19.80
N LYS A 79 -9.23 -21.63 18.49
CA LYS A 79 -9.85 -20.40 17.96
C LYS A 79 -11.37 -20.54 17.90
N LYS A 80 -12.07 -19.44 18.13
CA LYS A 80 -13.52 -19.40 18.11
C LYS A 80 -14.03 -19.32 16.68
N VAL A 81 -15.03 -20.14 16.34
CA VAL A 81 -15.69 -20.18 15.03
C VAL A 81 -17.20 -20.09 15.18
N VAL A 82 -17.92 -19.76 14.10
CA VAL A 82 -19.39 -19.76 14.11
C VAL A 82 -19.87 -21.22 14.23
N LYS A 83 -20.61 -21.53 15.30
CA LYS A 83 -21.19 -22.86 15.58
C LYS A 83 -22.71 -22.88 15.46
N SER A 84 -23.24 -22.11 14.51
CA SER A 84 -24.67 -22.09 14.21
C SER A 84 -25.10 -23.30 13.38
N GLY A 85 -26.35 -23.71 13.59
CA GLY A 85 -27.07 -24.75 12.87
C GLY A 85 -28.33 -24.22 12.17
N PRO A 86 -29.22 -25.11 11.70
CA PRO A 86 -30.32 -24.75 10.80
C PRO A 86 -31.40 -23.85 11.41
N ASN A 87 -31.43 -23.73 12.73
CA ASN A 87 -32.45 -22.93 13.45
C ASN A 87 -31.88 -21.61 14.00
N ASP A 88 -30.58 -21.36 13.81
CA ASP A 88 -29.92 -20.20 14.39
C ASP A 88 -29.91 -19.02 13.41
N HIS A 89 -29.96 -17.80 13.94
CA HIS A 89 -29.74 -16.58 13.18
C HIS A 89 -28.31 -16.10 13.32
N VAL A 90 -27.73 -15.64 12.22
CA VAL A 90 -26.35 -15.13 12.17
C VAL A 90 -26.38 -13.66 11.76
N PHE A 91 -25.78 -12.80 12.58
CA PHE A 91 -25.52 -11.41 12.24
C PHE A 91 -24.03 -11.19 12.01
N VAL A 92 -23.68 -10.58 10.89
CA VAL A 92 -22.30 -10.24 10.53
C VAL A 92 -22.20 -8.73 10.31
N TYR A 93 -21.25 -8.10 10.97
CA TYR A 93 -20.88 -6.70 10.72
C TYR A 93 -19.40 -6.62 10.36
N LEU A 94 -19.10 -6.04 9.20
CA LEU A 94 -17.74 -5.80 8.71
C LEU A 94 -17.56 -4.31 8.38
N MET A 95 -16.44 -3.75 8.80
CA MET A 95 -16.08 -2.35 8.60
C MET A 95 -14.58 -2.23 8.31
N ASP A 96 -14.21 -1.66 7.16
CA ASP A 96 -12.85 -1.20 6.84
C ASP A 96 -12.90 -0.36 5.54
N HIS A 97 -11.75 -0.04 4.97
CA HIS A 97 -11.62 0.45 3.60
C HIS A 97 -12.12 -0.61 2.60
N GLY A 98 -12.75 -0.13 1.53
CA GLY A 98 -13.18 -0.96 0.40
C GLY A 98 -12.65 -0.46 -0.92
N GLY A 99 -12.84 -1.25 -1.95
CA GLY A 99 -12.68 -0.92 -3.36
C GLY A 99 -13.72 -1.70 -4.16
N HIS A 100 -13.75 -1.50 -5.46
CA HIS A 100 -14.68 -2.27 -6.29
C HIS A 100 -14.47 -3.79 -6.11
N GLN A 101 -15.51 -4.52 -5.74
CA GLN A 101 -15.53 -5.96 -5.43
C GLN A 101 -14.50 -6.43 -4.39
N ILE A 102 -13.97 -5.54 -3.54
CA ILE A 102 -12.95 -5.87 -2.54
C ILE A 102 -13.21 -5.12 -1.22
N VAL A 103 -12.99 -5.81 -0.10
CA VAL A 103 -12.83 -5.17 1.22
C VAL A 103 -11.40 -5.40 1.71
N ALA A 104 -10.76 -4.37 2.21
CA ALA A 104 -9.40 -4.45 2.75
C ALA A 104 -9.42 -5.14 4.12
N PHE A 105 -8.35 -5.90 4.38
CA PHE A 105 -7.93 -6.36 5.70
C PHE A 105 -6.54 -5.78 5.97
N PRO A 106 -6.06 -5.73 7.23
CA PRO A 106 -4.80 -5.05 7.58
C PRO A 106 -3.60 -5.44 6.72
N ASN A 107 -3.50 -6.71 6.31
CA ASN A 107 -2.43 -7.23 5.45
C ASN A 107 -2.94 -7.98 4.22
N GLY A 108 -4.24 -7.91 3.90
CA GLY A 108 -4.87 -8.74 2.89
C GLY A 108 -6.07 -8.10 2.24
N ILE A 109 -6.70 -8.80 1.31
CA ILE A 109 -7.91 -8.35 0.62
C ILE A 109 -8.94 -9.47 0.57
N LEU A 110 -10.20 -9.15 0.85
CA LEU A 110 -11.33 -10.06 0.70
C LEU A 110 -12.07 -9.72 -0.60
N HIS A 111 -12.05 -10.64 -1.56
CA HIS A 111 -12.81 -10.51 -2.80
C HIS A 111 -14.30 -10.81 -2.58
N ALA A 112 -15.16 -10.06 -3.29
CA ALA A 112 -16.62 -10.24 -3.29
C ALA A 112 -17.03 -11.68 -3.60
N GLN A 113 -16.39 -12.30 -4.61
CA GLN A 113 -16.70 -13.68 -5.00
C GLN A 113 -16.44 -14.68 -3.86
N ASP A 114 -15.35 -14.50 -3.10
CA ASP A 114 -14.98 -15.42 -2.02
C ASP A 114 -15.95 -15.29 -0.83
N LEU A 115 -16.37 -14.06 -0.53
CA LEU A 115 -17.41 -13.80 0.47
C LEU A 115 -18.74 -14.44 0.09
N ASN A 116 -19.24 -14.20 -1.13
CA ASN A 116 -20.52 -14.78 -1.58
C ASN A 116 -20.47 -16.30 -1.65
N ASN A 117 -19.35 -16.88 -2.10
CA ASN A 117 -19.14 -18.32 -2.08
C ASN A 117 -19.20 -18.89 -0.66
N ALA A 118 -18.63 -18.21 0.33
CA ALA A 118 -18.72 -18.64 1.72
C ALA A 118 -20.16 -18.56 2.27
N LEU A 119 -20.93 -17.53 1.92
CA LEU A 119 -22.34 -17.42 2.30
C LEU A 119 -23.20 -18.53 1.68
N ILE A 120 -22.97 -18.83 0.39
CA ILE A 120 -23.61 -19.95 -0.31
C ILE A 120 -23.23 -21.29 0.33
N ASP A 121 -21.96 -21.47 0.69
CA ASP A 121 -21.48 -22.68 1.37
C ASP A 121 -22.13 -22.87 2.75
N MET A 122 -22.21 -21.80 3.55
CA MET A 122 -22.92 -21.83 4.83
C MET A 122 -24.39 -22.23 4.67
N HIS A 123 -25.09 -21.68 3.67
CA HIS A 123 -26.48 -22.05 3.37
C HIS A 123 -26.62 -23.52 3.00
N LYS A 124 -25.80 -24.01 2.06
CA LYS A 124 -25.80 -25.42 1.61
C LYS A 124 -25.54 -26.41 2.76
N ASN A 125 -24.75 -26.00 3.74
CA ASN A 125 -24.43 -26.79 4.91
C ASN A 125 -25.38 -26.55 6.09
N ASN A 126 -26.54 -25.93 5.87
CA ASN A 126 -27.58 -25.67 6.88
C ASN A 126 -27.02 -24.98 8.15
N ARG A 127 -26.10 -24.03 7.95
CA ARG A 127 -25.39 -23.38 9.06
C ARG A 127 -26.15 -22.20 9.66
N PHE A 128 -27.31 -21.85 9.12
CA PHE A 128 -28.19 -20.81 9.67
C PHE A 128 -29.61 -21.01 9.13
N SER A 129 -30.60 -20.51 9.87
CA SER A 129 -31.96 -20.28 9.40
C SER A 129 -32.01 -19.03 8.52
N LYS A 130 -31.57 -17.88 9.08
CA LYS A 130 -31.47 -16.58 8.41
C LYS A 130 -30.13 -15.91 8.74
N LEU A 131 -29.55 -15.19 7.78
CA LEU A 131 -28.31 -14.43 7.97
C LEU A 131 -28.49 -12.97 7.54
N VAL A 132 -28.04 -12.04 8.38
CA VAL A 132 -28.01 -10.60 8.10
C VAL A 132 -26.57 -10.11 8.06
N PHE A 133 -26.21 -9.36 7.03
CA PHE A 133 -24.85 -8.84 6.82
C PHE A 133 -24.85 -7.32 6.67
N TYR A 134 -24.20 -6.60 7.57
CA TYR A 134 -23.97 -5.15 7.46
C TYR A 134 -22.52 -4.88 7.03
N LEU A 135 -22.34 -4.12 5.94
CA LEU A 135 -21.03 -3.82 5.40
C LEU A 135 -20.79 -2.30 5.29
N GLU A 136 -19.83 -1.79 6.06
CA GLU A 136 -19.30 -0.44 5.97
C GLU A 136 -17.96 -0.43 5.24
N ALA A 137 -17.99 -0.01 3.98
CA ALA A 137 -16.78 0.23 3.18
C ALA A 137 -17.11 1.12 1.98
N CYS A 138 -16.08 1.75 1.40
CA CYS A 138 -16.21 2.35 0.06
C CYS A 138 -16.60 1.26 -0.96
N GLU A 139 -17.43 1.65 -1.92
CA GLU A 139 -17.96 0.78 -2.98
C GLU A 139 -18.61 -0.51 -2.44
N SER A 140 -19.08 -0.53 -1.19
CA SER A 140 -19.54 -1.74 -0.49
C SER A 140 -20.68 -2.46 -1.20
N GLY A 141 -21.55 -1.74 -1.92
CA GLY A 141 -22.59 -2.34 -2.76
C GLY A 141 -22.04 -3.32 -3.80
N SER A 142 -20.81 -3.12 -4.28
CA SER A 142 -20.16 -3.99 -5.27
C SER A 142 -19.82 -5.38 -4.71
N MET A 143 -19.85 -5.55 -3.39
CA MET A 143 -19.62 -6.86 -2.75
C MET A 143 -20.79 -7.82 -2.91
N PHE A 144 -21.99 -7.33 -3.23
CA PHE A 144 -23.20 -8.16 -3.34
C PHE A 144 -23.97 -7.96 -4.65
N ASP A 145 -23.80 -6.82 -5.34
CA ASP A 145 -24.49 -6.52 -6.61
C ASP A 145 -24.27 -7.63 -7.64
N LYS A 146 -25.35 -8.32 -8.03
CA LYS A 146 -25.37 -9.47 -8.94
C LYS A 146 -24.54 -10.69 -8.50
N LEU A 147 -24.05 -10.70 -7.27
CA LEU A 147 -23.24 -11.79 -6.71
C LEU A 147 -23.98 -12.55 -5.60
N LEU A 148 -24.79 -11.85 -4.78
CA LEU A 148 -25.54 -12.47 -3.69
C LEU A 148 -26.86 -13.06 -4.21
N PRO A 149 -27.08 -14.38 -4.12
CA PRO A 149 -28.35 -14.99 -4.51
C PRO A 149 -29.50 -14.54 -3.60
N THR A 150 -30.71 -14.46 -4.15
CA THR A 150 -31.90 -14.03 -3.41
C THR A 150 -32.65 -15.17 -2.72
N ASP A 151 -32.19 -16.42 -2.88
CA ASP A 151 -32.87 -17.64 -2.45
C ASP A 151 -32.07 -18.46 -1.43
N ILE A 152 -31.06 -17.86 -0.80
CA ILE A 152 -30.17 -18.52 0.19
C ILE A 152 -30.36 -18.04 1.63
N ASN A 153 -31.49 -17.39 1.93
CA ASN A 153 -31.81 -16.88 3.28
C ASN A 153 -30.78 -15.87 3.83
N VAL A 154 -30.14 -15.10 2.97
CA VAL A 154 -29.18 -14.04 3.34
C VAL A 154 -29.74 -12.69 2.94
N TYR A 155 -29.70 -11.73 3.85
CA TYR A 155 -30.01 -10.33 3.60
C TYR A 155 -28.82 -9.45 3.94
N ALA A 156 -28.46 -8.52 3.07
CA ALA A 156 -27.31 -7.65 3.27
C ALA A 156 -27.67 -6.18 3.12
N ILE A 157 -27.13 -5.34 4.00
CA ILE A 157 -27.15 -3.87 3.90
C ILE A 157 -25.72 -3.38 3.70
N THR A 158 -25.52 -2.52 2.71
CA THR A 158 -24.23 -1.87 2.45
C THR A 158 -24.31 -0.39 2.71
N ALA A 159 -23.18 0.18 3.12
CA ALA A 159 -23.06 1.60 3.40
C ALA A 159 -23.15 2.49 2.16
N THR A 160 -22.78 1.98 0.99
CA THR A 160 -22.71 2.77 -0.26
C THR A 160 -23.18 1.96 -1.46
N LYS A 161 -23.46 2.65 -2.58
CA LYS A 161 -23.60 2.01 -3.91
C LYS A 161 -22.28 1.37 -4.38
N PRO A 162 -22.33 0.49 -5.40
CA PRO A 162 -21.14 -0.15 -5.99
C PRO A 162 -20.06 0.80 -6.52
N ASP A 163 -20.40 2.06 -6.72
CA ASP A 163 -19.57 3.10 -7.32
C ASP A 163 -19.40 4.34 -6.43
N GLU A 164 -19.67 4.22 -5.13
CA GLU A 164 -19.72 5.34 -4.21
C GLU A 164 -18.79 5.17 -3.01
N LEU A 165 -18.13 6.27 -2.63
CA LEU A 165 -17.24 6.33 -1.48
C LEU A 165 -18.01 6.38 -0.15
N GLY A 166 -17.42 5.80 0.89
CA GLY A 166 -17.88 5.94 2.28
C GLY A 166 -17.28 7.18 2.96
N TRP A 167 -17.88 7.57 4.09
CA TRP A 167 -17.55 8.79 4.82
C TRP A 167 -17.28 8.56 6.30
N PHE A 168 -16.20 9.17 6.78
CA PHE A 168 -15.93 9.37 8.21
C PHE A 168 -16.63 10.64 8.70
N CYS A 169 -17.02 10.63 9.97
CA CYS A 169 -17.60 11.76 10.67
C CYS A 169 -16.98 11.88 12.08
N TYR A 170 -17.45 12.84 12.87
CA TYR A 170 -17.05 12.96 14.28
C TYR A 170 -15.55 13.22 14.46
N HIS A 171 -15.03 14.25 13.77
CA HIS A 171 -13.67 14.74 13.99
C HIS A 171 -13.54 15.37 15.37
N ASP A 172 -12.72 14.77 16.23
CA ASP A 172 -12.42 15.31 17.55
C ASP A 172 -11.12 16.12 17.51
N ALA A 173 -11.23 17.44 17.40
CA ALA A 173 -10.07 18.32 17.29
C ALA A 173 -9.33 18.54 18.64
N LYS A 174 -9.95 18.21 19.77
CA LYS A 174 -9.47 18.60 21.10
C LYS A 174 -8.62 17.53 21.78
N VAL A 175 -9.13 16.31 21.84
CA VAL A 175 -8.56 15.21 22.62
C VAL A 175 -7.83 14.25 21.69
N TYR A 176 -8.57 13.58 20.80
CA TYR A 176 -8.08 12.47 19.98
C TYR A 176 -7.42 12.91 18.68
N LYS A 177 -7.72 14.12 18.19
CA LYS A 177 -7.12 14.71 17.00
C LYS A 177 -7.27 13.83 15.75
N THR A 178 -8.43 13.17 15.64
CA THR A 178 -8.78 12.26 14.54
C THR A 178 -10.30 12.12 14.41
N TYR A 179 -10.76 11.41 13.36
CA TYR A 179 -12.16 11.02 13.18
C TYR A 179 -12.48 9.78 14.01
N LEU A 180 -13.62 9.80 14.70
CA LEU A 180 -13.98 8.77 15.69
C LEU A 180 -14.95 7.72 15.15
N ALA A 181 -15.62 7.98 14.03
CA ALA A 181 -16.63 7.07 13.50
C ALA A 181 -16.86 7.23 12.00
N THR A 182 -17.61 6.30 11.43
CA THR A 182 -18.10 6.37 10.04
C THR A 182 -19.60 6.57 10.01
N PHE A 183 -20.07 7.22 8.94
CA PHE A 183 -21.39 7.81 8.93
C PHE A 183 -22.52 6.77 8.91
N PHE A 184 -22.41 5.74 8.06
CA PHE A 184 -23.39 4.65 8.06
C PHE A 184 -23.35 3.88 9.38
N ALA A 185 -22.16 3.58 9.91
CA ALA A 185 -22.01 2.89 11.20
C ALA A 185 -22.69 3.63 12.34
N VAL A 186 -22.51 4.95 12.46
CA VAL A 186 -23.15 5.76 13.49
C VAL A 186 -24.66 5.67 13.39
N ASN A 187 -25.22 5.77 12.19
CA ASN A 187 -26.67 5.85 12.02
C ASN A 187 -27.37 4.54 12.42
N TRP A 188 -26.86 3.37 12.04
CA TRP A 188 -27.48 2.10 12.46
C TRP A 188 -27.26 1.81 13.96
N LEU A 189 -26.12 2.22 14.52
CA LEU A 189 -25.82 2.03 15.95
C LEU A 189 -26.72 2.90 16.83
N VAL A 190 -26.82 4.20 16.52
CA VAL A 190 -27.67 5.14 17.25
C VAL A 190 -29.14 4.72 17.19
N ASP A 191 -29.60 4.26 16.02
CA ASP A 191 -30.93 3.71 15.83
C ASP A 191 -31.19 2.51 16.75
N SER A 192 -30.30 1.52 16.71
CA SER A 192 -30.37 0.31 17.55
C SER A 192 -30.31 0.61 19.06
N GLU A 193 -29.70 1.72 19.47
CA GLU A 193 -29.68 2.17 20.87
C GLU A 193 -30.94 2.95 21.27
N SER A 194 -31.67 3.50 20.30
CA SER A 194 -32.78 4.44 20.53
C SER A 194 -34.15 3.77 20.43
N HIS A 195 -34.26 2.61 19.78
CA HIS A 195 -35.51 1.91 19.54
C HIS A 195 -35.56 0.52 20.21
N ASP A 196 -36.78 0.00 20.40
CA ASP A 196 -36.98 -1.35 20.92
C ASP A 196 -36.76 -2.38 19.80
N PRO A 197 -35.74 -3.26 19.88
CA PRO A 197 -35.45 -4.21 18.82
C PRO A 197 -36.57 -5.26 18.62
N LYS A 198 -37.51 -5.41 19.55
CA LYS A 198 -38.70 -6.27 19.39
C LYS A 198 -39.80 -5.65 18.55
N VAL A 199 -39.75 -4.34 18.36
CA VAL A 199 -40.77 -3.58 17.63
C VAL A 199 -40.24 -3.19 16.26
N GLU A 200 -39.01 -2.71 16.20
CA GLU A 200 -38.39 -2.27 14.97
C GLU A 200 -37.98 -3.47 14.09
N SER A 201 -38.30 -3.39 12.81
CA SER A 201 -37.85 -4.31 11.77
C SER A 201 -36.55 -3.85 11.11
N LEU A 202 -35.84 -4.78 10.48
CA LEU A 202 -34.65 -4.46 9.68
C LEU A 202 -34.97 -3.43 8.57
N GLU A 203 -36.15 -3.51 7.96
CA GLU A 203 -36.62 -2.56 6.95
C GLU A 203 -36.83 -1.16 7.52
N GLN A 204 -37.42 -1.05 8.72
CA GLN A 204 -37.59 0.25 9.39
C GLN A 204 -36.24 0.88 9.73
N GLN A 205 -35.30 0.10 10.24
CA GLN A 205 -33.93 0.56 10.48
C GLN A 205 -33.24 0.99 9.17
N TYR A 206 -33.41 0.24 8.07
CA TYR A 206 -32.86 0.62 6.78
C TYR A 206 -33.41 1.97 6.28
N GLU A 207 -34.71 2.19 6.40
CA GLU A 207 -35.34 3.46 6.03
C GLU A 207 -34.90 4.62 6.95
N TYR A 208 -34.70 4.35 8.25
CA TYR A 208 -34.07 5.31 9.16
C TYR A 208 -32.67 5.70 8.67
N ILE A 209 -31.83 4.71 8.37
CA ILE A 209 -30.45 4.93 7.89
C ILE A 209 -30.48 5.77 6.60
N LYS A 210 -31.31 5.42 5.63
CA LYS A 210 -31.46 6.19 4.38
C LYS A 210 -31.87 7.64 4.62
N ALA A 211 -32.80 7.87 5.54
CA ALA A 211 -33.24 9.21 5.88
C ALA A 211 -32.14 10.03 6.59
N LYS A 212 -31.32 9.38 7.42
CA LYS A 212 -30.24 10.02 8.21
C LYS A 212 -28.90 10.11 7.50
N ASN A 213 -28.70 9.39 6.40
CA ASN A 213 -27.47 9.42 5.61
C ASN A 213 -27.33 10.67 4.71
N ASN A 214 -27.84 11.83 5.13
CA ASN A 214 -27.68 13.11 4.44
C ASN A 214 -26.77 14.02 5.26
N PHE A 215 -25.80 14.67 4.60
CA PHE A 215 -24.86 15.59 5.26
C PHE A 215 -24.55 16.79 4.36
N THR A 216 -24.05 17.88 4.95
CA THR A 216 -23.64 19.07 4.20
C THR A 216 -22.12 19.19 4.22
N MET A 217 -21.51 19.38 3.04
CA MET A 217 -20.09 19.65 2.87
C MET A 217 -19.94 20.77 1.86
N ASP A 218 -19.14 21.80 2.17
CA ASP A 218 -18.92 22.97 1.30
C ASP A 218 -20.21 23.67 0.81
N GLY A 219 -21.24 23.69 1.66
CA GLY A 219 -22.55 24.27 1.35
C GLY A 219 -23.41 23.44 0.38
N GLN A 220 -22.98 22.22 0.03
CA GLN A 220 -23.73 21.27 -0.78
C GLN A 220 -24.24 20.11 0.06
N VAL A 221 -25.47 19.67 -0.22
CA VAL A 221 -26.05 18.49 0.41
C VAL A 221 -25.57 17.26 -0.34
N HIS A 222 -24.99 16.32 0.40
CA HIS A 222 -24.55 15.02 -0.06
C HIS A 222 -25.36 13.93 0.64
N THR A 223 -25.52 12.81 -0.05
CA THR A 223 -26.21 11.62 0.47
C THR A 223 -25.28 10.43 0.33
N GLN A 224 -25.11 9.66 1.40
CA GLN A 224 -24.44 8.36 1.37
C GLN A 224 -25.49 7.25 1.14
N HIS A 225 -25.52 6.64 -0.04
CA HIS A 225 -26.66 5.82 -0.47
C HIS A 225 -26.53 4.36 0.00
N ALA A 226 -27.08 4.04 1.16
CA ALA A 226 -27.16 2.66 1.65
C ALA A 226 -27.99 1.78 0.70
N GLN A 227 -27.55 0.55 0.44
CA GLN A 227 -28.22 -0.41 -0.46
C GLN A 227 -28.61 -1.70 0.28
N GLN A 228 -29.61 -2.41 -0.23
CA GLN A 228 -30.03 -3.74 0.23
C GLN A 228 -29.83 -4.79 -0.86
N TYR A 229 -29.48 -6.01 -0.47
CA TYR A 229 -29.27 -7.15 -1.37
C TYR A 229 -29.75 -8.47 -0.75
N GLY A 230 -29.92 -9.49 -1.60
CA GLY A 230 -30.29 -10.84 -1.17
C GLY A 230 -31.79 -11.06 -1.02
N ASP A 231 -32.18 -11.88 -0.05
CA ASP A 231 -33.59 -12.17 0.29
C ASP A 231 -34.21 -11.02 1.06
N LEU A 232 -34.82 -10.07 0.34
CA LEU A 232 -35.46 -8.89 0.94
C LEU A 232 -36.66 -9.24 1.84
N SER A 233 -37.19 -10.46 1.79
CA SER A 233 -38.29 -10.84 2.71
C SER A 233 -37.83 -10.84 4.17
N ILE A 234 -36.54 -11.06 4.42
CA ILE A 234 -35.89 -11.03 5.74
C ILE A 234 -35.94 -9.62 6.34
N ALA A 235 -36.00 -8.56 5.53
CA ALA A 235 -36.06 -7.19 6.02
C ALA A 235 -37.31 -6.93 6.90
N ASN A 236 -38.36 -7.74 6.76
CA ASN A 236 -39.56 -7.65 7.59
C ASN A 236 -39.40 -8.25 9.00
N LEU A 237 -38.32 -9.00 9.26
CA LEU A 237 -38.04 -9.56 10.57
C LEU A 237 -37.60 -8.47 11.56
N HIS A 238 -37.87 -8.72 12.84
CA HIS A 238 -37.52 -7.78 13.90
C HIS A 238 -36.01 -7.78 14.17
N LEU A 239 -35.45 -6.62 14.53
CA LEU A 239 -34.04 -6.50 14.91
C LEU A 239 -33.65 -7.47 16.03
N SER A 240 -34.59 -7.76 16.94
CA SER A 240 -34.37 -8.66 18.07
C SER A 240 -34.07 -10.11 17.70
N GLU A 241 -34.38 -10.51 16.47
CA GLU A 241 -34.02 -11.82 15.93
C GLU A 241 -32.52 -11.94 15.61
N PHE A 242 -31.80 -10.81 15.52
CA PHE A 242 -30.39 -10.76 15.12
C PHE A 242 -29.49 -10.05 16.16
N LEU A 243 -29.99 -8.97 16.77
CA LEU A 243 -29.21 -8.09 17.65
C LEU A 243 -29.47 -8.34 19.15
N GLY A 244 -30.57 -9.04 19.48
CA GLY A 244 -30.93 -9.42 20.85
C GLY A 244 -32.26 -8.82 21.33
N THR A 245 -32.82 -9.38 22.41
CA THR A 245 -34.19 -9.09 22.86
C THR A 245 -34.28 -8.11 24.02
N LYS A 246 -33.17 -7.59 24.56
CA LYS A 246 -33.24 -6.66 25.70
C LYS A 246 -33.39 -5.24 25.16
N THR A 247 -34.42 -4.54 25.64
CA THR A 247 -34.50 -3.09 25.51
C THR A 247 -33.40 -2.47 26.35
N SER A 248 -32.57 -1.64 25.71
CA SER A 248 -31.45 -0.98 26.36
C SER A 248 -31.91 0.19 27.24
N SER A 249 -32.64 -0.13 28.32
CA SER A 249 -33.07 0.86 29.33
C SER A 249 -31.91 1.60 30.00
N ARG A 250 -30.66 1.11 29.87
CA ARG A 250 -29.44 1.71 30.43
C ARG A 250 -28.60 2.54 29.45
N MET A 251 -28.84 2.51 28.13
CA MET A 251 -28.09 3.37 27.18
C MET A 251 -28.79 4.69 26.86
N HIS A 252 -30.06 4.84 27.26
CA HIS A 252 -30.89 6.02 26.97
C HIS A 252 -30.38 7.38 27.48
N MET A 253 -29.30 7.46 28.28
CA MET A 253 -28.86 8.76 28.84
C MET A 253 -27.76 9.48 28.06
N ASN A 254 -27.08 8.86 27.09
CA ASN A 254 -25.94 9.50 26.39
C ASN A 254 -25.94 9.33 24.86
N SER A 255 -26.93 8.70 24.23
CA SER A 255 -26.89 8.24 22.83
C SER A 255 -27.50 9.19 21.78
N LEU A 256 -27.91 10.41 22.14
CA LEU A 256 -28.35 11.36 21.10
C LEU A 256 -27.24 11.52 20.05
N PRO A 257 -27.57 11.37 18.74
CA PRO A 257 -26.61 11.66 17.69
C PRO A 257 -26.19 13.11 17.85
N LEU A 258 -24.89 13.39 17.76
CA LEU A 258 -24.45 14.77 17.63
C LEU A 258 -25.16 15.37 16.41
N ASP A 259 -25.56 16.63 16.51
CA ASP A 259 -26.08 17.35 15.35
C ASP A 259 -25.04 17.24 14.24
N MET A 260 -25.44 16.60 13.14
CA MET A 260 -24.59 16.41 11.97
C MET A 260 -24.42 17.72 11.19
N ASN A 261 -25.23 18.74 11.48
CA ASN A 261 -25.05 20.08 10.92
C ASN A 261 -23.77 20.73 11.45
N GLY A 262 -22.88 21.10 10.53
CA GLY A 262 -21.59 21.70 10.86
C GLY A 262 -20.52 20.70 11.32
N GLN A 263 -20.84 19.40 11.37
CA GLN A 263 -19.84 18.34 11.46
C GLN A 263 -19.08 18.26 10.13
N GLU A 264 -17.79 17.97 10.21
CA GLU A 264 -16.96 17.76 9.03
C GLU A 264 -16.96 16.29 8.64
N PHE A 265 -17.09 16.05 7.34
CA PHE A 265 -17.08 14.73 6.73
C PHE A 265 -15.81 14.58 5.89
N VAL A 266 -15.22 13.39 5.88
CA VAL A 266 -14.08 13.10 5.02
C VAL A 266 -14.22 11.71 4.41
N SER A 267 -13.84 11.56 3.15
CA SER A 267 -13.80 10.25 2.53
C SER A 267 -12.80 9.34 3.23
N PHE A 268 -13.09 8.03 3.27
CA PHE A 268 -12.13 7.00 3.68
C PHE A 268 -10.78 7.11 2.94
N ARG A 269 -10.75 7.64 1.71
CA ARG A 269 -9.51 7.83 0.97
C ARG A 269 -8.62 8.88 1.61
N ASP A 270 -9.20 9.95 2.14
CA ASP A 270 -8.51 11.20 2.51
C ASP A 270 -8.40 11.45 4.01
N VAL A 271 -8.98 10.57 4.84
CA VAL A 271 -8.98 10.72 6.30
C VAL A 271 -7.59 10.97 6.88
N ALA A 272 -6.56 10.22 6.45
CA ALA A 272 -5.19 10.39 6.96
C ALA A 272 -4.59 11.77 6.62
N ILE A 273 -4.83 12.27 5.40
CA ILE A 273 -4.40 13.62 5.00
C ILE A 273 -5.14 14.66 5.82
N ARG A 274 -6.46 14.52 5.94
CA ARG A 274 -7.28 15.53 6.58
C ARG A 274 -6.98 15.67 8.06
N VAL A 275 -6.73 14.55 8.73
CA VAL A 275 -6.26 14.53 10.13
C VAL A 275 -4.95 15.32 10.28
N LEU A 276 -3.98 15.11 9.40
CA LEU A 276 -2.70 15.83 9.46
C LEU A 276 -2.87 17.32 9.19
N GLU A 277 -3.64 17.71 8.18
CA GLU A 277 -3.94 19.12 7.88
C GLU A 277 -4.55 19.82 9.09
N LYS A 278 -5.56 19.23 9.72
CA LYS A 278 -6.20 19.76 10.94
C LYS A 278 -5.23 19.86 12.10
N ASN A 279 -4.35 18.88 12.27
CA ASN A 279 -3.37 18.87 13.34
C ASN A 279 -2.27 19.93 13.12
N ILE A 280 -1.94 20.24 11.87
CA ILE A 280 -1.03 21.35 11.48
C ILE A 280 -1.69 22.72 11.72
N GLU A 281 -2.97 22.85 11.37
CA GLU A 281 -3.76 24.07 11.54
C GLU A 281 -3.98 24.40 13.02
N SER A 282 -4.23 23.39 13.86
CA SER A 282 -4.63 23.56 15.26
C SER A 282 -3.46 23.64 16.26
N THR A 283 -2.24 23.27 15.87
CA THR A 283 -1.10 23.23 16.81
C THR A 283 -0.17 24.44 16.68
N ASP A 284 0.09 25.09 17.82
CA ASP A 284 1.13 26.13 17.94
C ASP A 284 2.53 25.56 18.26
N ASN A 285 2.62 24.25 18.56
CA ASN A 285 3.89 23.61 18.86
C ASN A 285 4.67 23.37 17.55
N ILE A 286 5.75 24.14 17.36
CA ILE A 286 6.60 24.09 16.16
C ILE A 286 7.13 22.67 15.87
N SER A 287 7.50 21.91 16.89
CA SER A 287 8.05 20.56 16.71
C SER A 287 6.98 19.57 16.26
N LEU A 288 5.77 19.63 16.84
CA LEU A 288 4.64 18.81 16.39
C LEU A 288 4.20 19.20 14.98
N LYS A 289 4.12 20.51 14.70
CA LYS A 289 3.78 21.03 13.38
C LYS A 289 4.73 20.51 12.31
N LEU A 290 6.05 20.58 12.57
CA LEU A 290 7.06 20.04 11.66
C LEU A 290 6.88 18.52 11.44
N GLY A 291 6.64 17.76 12.51
CA GLY A 291 6.39 16.31 12.41
C GLY A 291 5.16 15.97 11.57
N TYR A 292 4.04 16.67 11.78
CA TYR A 292 2.83 16.47 10.97
C TYR A 292 3.03 16.90 9.52
N THR A 293 3.74 17.99 9.25
CA THR A 293 4.06 18.42 7.88
C THR A 293 4.92 17.38 7.17
N GLN A 294 5.94 16.84 7.83
CA GLN A 294 6.78 15.77 7.27
C GLN A 294 5.96 14.51 6.93
N GLU A 295 5.07 14.10 7.83
CA GLU A 295 4.19 12.95 7.60
C GLU A 295 3.18 13.20 6.48
N LEU A 296 2.60 14.40 6.41
CA LEU A 296 1.68 14.80 5.34
C LEU A 296 2.40 14.77 3.98
N GLU A 297 3.61 15.34 3.91
CA GLU A 297 4.44 15.26 2.72
C GLU A 297 4.69 13.80 2.36
N ARG A 298 5.10 12.94 3.31
CA ARG A 298 5.31 11.50 3.07
C ARG A 298 4.09 10.84 2.42
N ILE A 299 2.88 11.04 2.96
CA ILE A 299 1.64 10.48 2.41
C ILE A 299 1.36 11.03 1.00
N LEU A 300 1.44 12.34 0.80
CA LEU A 300 1.21 12.97 -0.51
C LEU A 300 2.20 12.44 -1.57
N ASN A 301 3.43 12.16 -1.17
CA ASN A 301 4.47 11.62 -2.03
C ASN A 301 4.22 10.15 -2.38
N GLY A 302 3.76 9.34 -1.41
CA GLY A 302 3.31 7.97 -1.67
C GLY A 302 2.15 7.93 -2.66
N ARG A 303 1.19 8.86 -2.56
CA ARG A 303 0.11 8.99 -3.56
C ARG A 303 0.63 9.32 -4.96
N GLN A 304 1.66 10.17 -5.07
CA GLN A 304 2.30 10.46 -6.36
C GLN A 304 2.96 9.24 -6.96
N TYR A 305 3.67 8.46 -6.14
CA TYR A 305 4.28 7.21 -6.57
C TYR A 305 3.21 6.26 -7.14
N VAL A 306 2.11 6.04 -6.41
CA VAL A 306 1.01 5.20 -6.87
C VAL A 306 0.40 5.73 -8.18
N ASN A 307 0.18 7.05 -8.28
CA ASN A 307 -0.31 7.64 -9.54
C ASN A 307 0.63 7.38 -10.71
N LYS A 308 1.94 7.57 -10.50
CA LYS A 308 2.95 7.34 -11.52
C LYS A 308 3.04 5.86 -11.90
N LEU A 309 3.00 4.96 -10.92
CA LEU A 309 3.01 3.51 -11.12
C LEU A 309 1.87 3.09 -12.05
N PHE A 310 0.63 3.47 -11.74
CA PHE A 310 -0.52 3.15 -12.60
C PHE A 310 -0.43 3.82 -13.98
N ALA A 311 -0.01 5.09 -14.06
CA ALA A 311 0.14 5.79 -15.34
C ALA A 311 1.21 5.13 -16.24
N ASP A 312 2.37 4.80 -15.68
CA ASP A 312 3.46 4.15 -16.39
C ASP A 312 3.07 2.72 -16.80
N TYR A 313 2.32 1.99 -15.98
CA TYR A 313 1.77 0.68 -16.33
C TYR A 313 0.82 0.77 -17.53
N VAL A 314 -0.17 1.68 -17.48
CA VAL A 314 -1.13 1.89 -18.59
C VAL A 314 -0.39 2.27 -19.88
N ASN A 315 0.51 3.25 -19.82
CA ASN A 315 1.31 3.67 -20.99
C ASN A 315 2.13 2.51 -21.58
N LYS A 316 2.71 1.66 -20.73
CA LYS A 316 3.50 0.50 -21.15
C LYS A 316 2.63 -0.59 -21.77
N LEU A 317 1.45 -0.85 -21.20
CA LEU A 317 0.49 -1.84 -21.70
C LEU A 317 -0.03 -1.42 -23.08
N GLU A 318 -0.42 -0.17 -23.21
CA GLU A 318 -0.96 0.41 -24.44
C GLU A 318 0.03 0.29 -25.60
N ARG A 319 1.31 0.62 -25.40
CA ARG A 319 2.36 0.47 -26.44
C ARG A 319 2.46 -0.95 -27.00
N ILE A 320 2.22 -1.97 -26.18
CA ILE A 320 2.28 -3.38 -26.61
C ILE A 320 1.03 -3.76 -27.40
N LEU A 321 -0.14 -3.38 -26.90
CA LEU A 321 -1.41 -3.63 -27.59
C LEU A 321 -1.43 -2.94 -28.96
N ASN A 322 -0.93 -1.71 -29.03
CA ASN A 322 -0.79 -0.95 -30.28
C ASN A 322 0.33 -1.49 -31.19
N GLY A 323 1.43 -2.01 -30.61
CA GLY A 323 2.50 -2.66 -31.37
C GLY A 323 2.08 -3.95 -32.07
N ARG A 324 0.98 -4.60 -31.60
CA ARG A 324 0.33 -5.71 -32.29
C ARG A 324 -0.62 -5.26 -33.40
N GLN A 325 -1.11 -4.02 -33.35
CA GLN A 325 -1.89 -3.39 -34.42
C GLN A 325 -0.98 -2.62 -35.39
N TYR A 326 -0.31 -3.34 -36.29
CA TYR A 326 -0.13 -2.74 -37.61
C TYR A 326 -1.53 -2.60 -38.24
N VAL A 327 -1.89 -1.36 -38.59
CA VAL A 327 -3.12 -0.93 -39.30
C VAL A 327 -4.34 -0.61 -38.41
N ASN A 328 -4.44 0.62 -37.89
CA ASN A 328 -5.34 1.63 -38.49
C ASN A 328 -5.27 3.02 -37.85
N LYS A 329 -5.56 3.99 -38.70
CA LYS A 329 -5.48 5.44 -38.55
C LYS A 329 -6.56 6.01 -37.62
N LEU A 330 -6.30 6.19 -36.32
CA LEU A 330 -7.11 7.03 -35.42
C LEU A 330 -6.27 7.56 -34.23
N PHE A 331 -5.42 8.55 -34.51
CA PHE A 331 -4.54 9.18 -33.51
C PHE A 331 -5.27 10.15 -32.56
N ALA A 332 -6.56 10.45 -32.81
CA ALA A 332 -7.38 11.38 -32.01
C ALA A 332 -8.21 10.68 -30.93
N ASP A 333 -8.67 9.44 -31.16
CA ASP A 333 -9.30 8.61 -30.12
C ASP A 333 -8.28 8.06 -29.10
N TYR A 334 -7.00 8.08 -29.51
CA TYR A 334 -5.82 7.54 -28.83
C TYR A 334 -5.46 8.26 -27.52
N VAL A 335 -5.40 9.59 -27.52
CA VAL A 335 -5.14 10.39 -26.30
C VAL A 335 -6.34 10.36 -25.34
N ASN A 336 -7.55 10.23 -25.89
CA ASN A 336 -8.76 10.02 -25.10
C ASN A 336 -8.73 8.65 -24.39
N SER A 337 -8.11 7.62 -24.97
CA SER A 337 -8.07 6.26 -24.39
C SER A 337 -7.20 6.14 -23.13
N ILE A 338 -6.02 6.76 -23.07
CA ILE A 338 -5.14 6.75 -21.88
C ILE A 338 -5.80 7.50 -20.72
N GLN A 339 -6.33 8.69 -21.00
CA GLN A 339 -7.07 9.45 -20.00
C GLN A 339 -8.33 8.69 -19.58
N HIS A 340 -9.01 8.01 -20.49
CA HIS A 340 -10.19 7.21 -20.17
C HIS A 340 -9.89 6.00 -19.28
N LEU A 341 -8.78 5.29 -19.52
CA LEU A 341 -8.35 4.18 -18.65
C LEU A 341 -7.94 4.65 -17.25
N LEU A 342 -7.29 5.81 -17.17
CA LEU A 342 -6.88 6.43 -15.90
C LEU A 342 -8.00 7.22 -15.21
N LYS A 343 -9.12 7.50 -15.89
CA LYS A 343 -10.29 8.16 -15.30
C LYS A 343 -10.91 7.23 -14.28
N VAL A 344 -10.81 7.64 -13.02
CA VAL A 344 -11.46 6.99 -11.87
C VAL A 344 -12.98 7.26 -11.87
N GLU A 345 -13.42 8.30 -12.59
CA GLU A 345 -14.82 8.76 -12.61
C GLU A 345 -15.78 7.87 -13.42
N THR A 346 -15.28 6.91 -14.21
CA THR A 346 -16.17 6.13 -15.08
C THR A 346 -17.04 5.13 -14.33
N HIS A 347 -16.79 4.87 -13.05
CA HIS A 347 -17.64 4.06 -12.15
C HIS A 347 -18.14 2.75 -12.80
N ALA A 348 -17.39 2.24 -13.77
CA ALA A 348 -17.80 1.12 -14.59
C ALA A 348 -17.75 -0.11 -13.69
N LYS A 349 -18.82 -0.91 -13.71
CA LYS A 349 -18.85 -2.20 -13.04
C LYS A 349 -18.01 -3.20 -13.87
N PRO A 350 -17.08 -3.96 -13.28
CA PRO A 350 -16.35 -5.00 -13.98
C PRO A 350 -17.33 -6.10 -14.34
N THR A 351 -17.57 -6.27 -15.63
CA THR A 351 -18.29 -7.40 -16.19
C THR A 351 -17.32 -8.58 -16.39
N ASN A 352 -16.02 -8.30 -16.52
CA ASN A 352 -14.97 -9.32 -16.59
C ASN A 352 -14.28 -9.54 -15.22
N GLY A 353 -15.02 -10.16 -14.29
CA GLY A 353 -14.54 -10.47 -12.93
C GLY A 353 -13.22 -11.27 -12.87
N PRO A 354 -13.04 -12.34 -13.66
CA PRO A 354 -11.78 -13.10 -13.65
C PRO A 354 -10.54 -12.29 -14.04
N CYS A 355 -10.65 -11.41 -15.07
CA CYS A 355 -9.57 -10.51 -15.44
C CYS A 355 -9.26 -9.52 -14.31
N TYR A 356 -10.30 -8.89 -13.77
CA TYR A 356 -10.15 -7.89 -12.70
C TYR A 356 -9.45 -8.49 -11.48
N ARG A 357 -9.96 -9.63 -10.99
CA ARG A 357 -9.36 -10.36 -9.87
C ARG A 357 -7.90 -10.68 -10.12
N LYS A 358 -7.56 -11.21 -11.30
CA LYS A 358 -6.17 -11.56 -11.64
C LYS A 358 -5.24 -10.35 -11.62
N LEU A 359 -5.68 -9.19 -12.15
CA LEU A 359 -4.89 -7.96 -12.10
C LEU A 359 -4.72 -7.43 -10.67
N VAL A 360 -5.78 -7.43 -9.86
CA VAL A 360 -5.70 -7.03 -8.45
C VAL A 360 -4.77 -7.95 -7.67
N ASP A 361 -4.94 -9.27 -7.77
CA ASP A 361 -4.12 -10.25 -7.05
C ASP A 361 -2.64 -10.14 -7.45
N THR A 362 -2.39 -9.95 -8.74
CA THR A 362 -1.04 -9.69 -9.27
C THR A 362 -0.49 -8.39 -8.69
N PHE A 363 -1.26 -7.29 -8.71
CA PHE A 363 -0.81 -6.02 -8.15
C PHE A 363 -0.51 -6.11 -6.65
N HIS A 364 -1.40 -6.75 -5.90
CA HIS A 364 -1.29 -6.95 -4.46
C HIS A 364 -0.01 -7.71 -4.09
N THR A 365 0.32 -8.73 -4.87
CA THR A 365 1.45 -9.63 -4.60
C THR A 365 2.77 -9.06 -5.12
N GLU A 366 2.77 -8.53 -6.34
CA GLU A 366 3.99 -8.17 -7.07
C GLU A 366 4.36 -6.68 -6.87
N CYS A 367 3.37 -5.80 -6.68
CA CYS A 367 3.58 -4.35 -6.62
C CYS A 367 3.52 -3.81 -5.18
N LEU A 368 2.31 -3.51 -4.70
CA LEU A 368 2.06 -2.92 -3.38
C LEU A 368 0.90 -3.67 -2.75
N ASN A 369 1.04 -4.00 -1.45
CA ASN A 369 -0.05 -4.59 -0.70
C ASN A 369 -1.24 -3.62 -0.68
N VAL A 370 -2.32 -4.02 -1.37
CA VAL A 370 -3.55 -3.23 -1.53
C VAL A 370 -4.22 -2.94 -0.18
N GLY A 371 -4.23 -3.91 0.75
CA GLY A 371 -4.87 -3.76 2.07
C GLY A 371 -4.16 -2.74 2.96
N GLN A 372 -2.84 -2.65 2.85
CA GLN A 372 -2.02 -1.68 3.56
C GLN A 372 -2.01 -0.28 2.93
N ASN A 373 -2.53 -0.12 1.71
CA ASN A 373 -2.46 1.13 0.96
C ASN A 373 -3.84 1.63 0.53
N PRO A 374 -4.56 2.39 1.40
CA PRO A 374 -5.92 2.87 1.11
C PRO A 374 -6.04 3.71 -0.17
N TYR A 375 -4.95 4.34 -0.60
CA TYR A 375 -4.93 5.10 -1.85
C TYR A 375 -4.91 4.21 -3.10
N VAL A 376 -4.29 3.03 -3.04
CA VAL A 376 -4.29 2.08 -4.18
C VAL A 376 -5.71 1.63 -4.51
N LEU A 377 -6.57 1.44 -3.49
CA LEU A 377 -7.98 1.12 -3.68
C LEU A 377 -8.69 2.13 -4.60
N SER A 378 -8.32 3.42 -4.53
CA SER A 378 -8.86 4.46 -5.43
C SER A 378 -8.42 4.33 -6.89
N LYS A 379 -7.42 3.49 -7.18
CA LYS A 379 -6.86 3.26 -8.52
C LYS A 379 -7.29 1.94 -9.13
N LEU A 380 -7.95 1.07 -8.37
CA LEU A 380 -8.40 -0.23 -8.89
C LEU A 380 -9.46 -0.08 -10.00
N GLN A 381 -10.16 1.05 -10.11
CA GLN A 381 -11.01 1.35 -11.26
C GLN A 381 -10.23 1.29 -12.59
N THR A 382 -8.93 1.60 -12.59
CA THR A 382 -8.09 1.44 -13.78
C THR A 382 -8.03 -0.01 -14.24
N PHE A 383 -7.99 -0.99 -13.33
CA PHE A 383 -8.01 -2.40 -13.72
C PHE A 383 -9.37 -2.84 -14.24
N VAL A 384 -10.46 -2.29 -13.70
CA VAL A 384 -11.79 -2.49 -14.28
C VAL A 384 -11.80 -1.98 -15.72
N ASN A 385 -11.41 -0.72 -15.93
CA ASN A 385 -11.39 -0.10 -17.25
C ASN A 385 -10.52 -0.88 -18.26
N ILE A 386 -9.37 -1.41 -17.82
CA ILE A 386 -8.50 -2.27 -18.64
C ILE A 386 -9.23 -3.56 -19.03
N CYS A 387 -9.84 -4.27 -18.07
CA CYS A 387 -10.50 -5.54 -18.31
C CYS A 387 -11.75 -5.43 -19.18
N GLU A 388 -12.48 -4.32 -19.10
CA GLU A 388 -13.64 -4.06 -19.95
C GLU A 388 -13.26 -3.76 -21.42
N GLN A 389 -12.02 -3.31 -21.66
CA GLN A 389 -11.52 -3.08 -23.02
C GLN A 389 -10.90 -4.33 -23.65
N MET A 390 -10.57 -5.35 -22.86
CA MET A 390 -9.95 -6.57 -23.34
C MET A 390 -10.99 -7.50 -23.97
N ARG A 391 -10.85 -7.71 -25.27
CA ARG A 391 -11.82 -8.46 -26.08
C ARG A 391 -11.58 -9.98 -26.07
N ASP A 392 -10.40 -10.44 -25.64
CA ASP A 392 -10.05 -11.86 -25.50
C ASP A 392 -9.19 -12.12 -24.25
N SER A 393 -9.30 -13.33 -23.71
CA SER A 393 -8.50 -13.92 -22.62
C SER A 393 -6.99 -13.73 -22.79
N SER A 394 -6.47 -13.78 -24.02
CA SER A 394 -5.04 -13.56 -24.29
C SER A 394 -4.56 -12.15 -23.94
N ASP A 395 -5.43 -11.13 -24.06
CA ASP A 395 -5.08 -9.75 -23.75
C ASP A 395 -5.00 -9.52 -22.23
N ALA A 396 -5.86 -10.20 -21.46
CA ALA A 396 -5.80 -10.20 -20.00
C ALA A 396 -4.47 -10.79 -19.49
N ASP A 397 -4.00 -11.88 -20.11
CA ASP A 397 -2.69 -12.47 -19.78
C ASP A 397 -1.53 -11.54 -20.13
N ILE A 398 -1.61 -10.79 -21.23
CA ILE A 398 -0.59 -9.78 -21.58
C ILE A 398 -0.54 -8.69 -20.51
N ALA A 399 -1.70 -8.20 -20.07
CA ALA A 399 -1.79 -7.16 -19.05
C ALA A 399 -1.20 -7.63 -17.72
N VAL A 400 -1.56 -8.82 -17.28
CA VAL A 400 -1.00 -9.42 -16.07
C VAL A 400 0.51 -9.59 -16.19
N ASN A 401 1.01 -10.19 -17.27
CA ASN A 401 2.45 -10.36 -17.48
C ASN A 401 3.18 -9.01 -17.53
N ARG A 402 2.55 -7.98 -18.13
CA ARG A 402 3.12 -6.64 -18.17
C ARG A 402 3.12 -5.98 -16.81
N LEU A 403 2.12 -6.27 -15.98
CA LEU A 403 2.04 -5.77 -14.61
C LEU A 403 3.13 -6.38 -13.75
N ILE A 404 3.37 -7.69 -13.86
CA ILE A 404 4.51 -8.38 -13.21
C ILE A 404 5.81 -7.66 -13.59
N GLN A 405 6.08 -7.50 -14.89
CA GLN A 405 7.27 -6.78 -15.36
C GLN A 405 7.34 -5.31 -14.94
N HIS A 406 6.18 -4.69 -14.71
CA HIS A 406 6.11 -3.30 -14.27
C HIS A 406 6.51 -3.15 -12.81
N CYS A 407 6.22 -4.18 -12.01
CA CYS A 407 6.47 -4.25 -10.58
C CYS A 407 7.66 -5.14 -10.22
N ASP A 408 8.42 -5.60 -11.23
CA ASP A 408 9.51 -6.55 -11.09
C ASP A 408 10.58 -6.04 -10.12
N ARG A 409 10.94 -6.94 -9.19
CA ARG A 409 11.96 -6.80 -8.16
C ARG A 409 13.31 -7.19 -8.73
N ASN A 410 14.34 -6.34 -8.56
CA ASN A 410 15.62 -6.49 -9.24
C ASN A 410 16.73 -7.07 -8.34
N ALA A 411 17.52 -7.99 -8.88
CA ALA A 411 18.65 -8.65 -8.22
C ALA A 411 19.96 -7.84 -8.14
N SER A 412 19.98 -6.59 -8.62
CA SER A 412 21.22 -5.83 -8.82
C SER A 412 22.01 -5.58 -7.55
N VAL A 413 21.35 -5.36 -6.41
CA VAL A 413 22.03 -5.19 -5.11
C VAL A 413 22.76 -6.47 -4.71
N TYR A 414 22.13 -7.64 -4.92
CA TYR A 414 22.76 -8.93 -4.64
C TYR A 414 23.98 -9.15 -5.54
N HIS A 415 23.86 -8.84 -6.83
CA HIS A 415 24.97 -9.01 -7.75
C HIS A 415 26.12 -8.02 -7.45
N ALA A 416 25.82 -6.76 -7.15
CA ALA A 416 26.81 -5.78 -6.72
C ALA A 416 27.60 -6.25 -5.50
N TYR A 417 26.94 -6.88 -4.52
CA TYR A 417 27.61 -7.53 -3.39
C TYR A 417 28.60 -8.62 -3.84
N GLN A 418 28.18 -9.53 -4.72
CA GLN A 418 29.07 -10.60 -5.21
C GLN A 418 30.31 -10.05 -5.90
N VAL A 419 30.16 -8.99 -6.70
CA VAL A 419 31.27 -8.33 -7.39
C VAL A 419 32.28 -7.77 -6.40
N VAL A 420 31.85 -6.98 -5.42
CA VAL A 420 32.80 -6.37 -4.47
C VAL A 420 33.40 -7.39 -3.49
N HIS A 421 32.61 -8.39 -3.08
CA HIS A 421 33.06 -9.46 -2.18
C HIS A 421 34.12 -10.33 -2.85
N SER A 422 33.86 -10.81 -4.07
CA SER A 422 34.82 -11.63 -4.83
C SER A 422 36.12 -10.88 -5.12
N ARG A 423 36.03 -9.56 -5.31
CA ARG A 423 37.18 -8.65 -5.50
C ARG A 423 37.89 -8.23 -4.21
N GLY A 424 37.52 -8.85 -3.09
CA GLY A 424 38.26 -8.84 -1.84
C GLY A 424 37.87 -7.73 -0.86
N ILE A 425 36.72 -7.07 -1.04
CA ILE A 425 36.15 -6.20 0.00
C ILE A 425 35.53 -7.09 1.09
N PRO A 426 35.98 -7.01 2.35
CA PRO A 426 35.43 -7.81 3.43
C PRO A 426 33.97 -7.46 3.75
N ASP A 427 33.17 -8.44 4.20
CA ASP A 427 31.74 -8.24 4.52
C ASP A 427 31.50 -7.20 5.62
N ASP A 428 32.41 -7.08 6.57
CA ASP A 428 32.35 -6.05 7.62
C ASP A 428 32.57 -4.62 7.08
N HIS A 429 33.02 -4.49 5.83
CA HIS A 429 33.14 -3.24 5.08
C HIS A 429 32.00 -3.03 4.06
N ILE A 430 31.06 -3.97 3.94
CA ILE A 430 29.89 -3.86 3.04
C ILE A 430 28.62 -3.75 3.87
N ILE A 431 27.80 -2.72 3.61
CA ILE A 431 26.47 -2.58 4.20
C ILE A 431 25.43 -2.80 3.11
N ALA A 432 24.59 -3.82 3.26
CA ALA A 432 23.57 -4.17 2.28
C ALA A 432 22.15 -3.81 2.77
N MET A 433 21.39 -3.14 1.91
CA MET A 433 20.00 -2.76 2.15
C MET A 433 19.13 -3.29 1.01
N TYR A 434 18.18 -4.19 1.29
CA TYR A 434 17.30 -4.79 0.27
C TYR A 434 16.02 -5.36 0.90
N TYR A 435 14.92 -5.40 0.15
CA TYR A 435 13.62 -5.80 0.70
C TYR A 435 13.51 -7.30 1.03
N ASN A 436 14.43 -8.13 0.51
CA ASN A 436 14.51 -9.58 0.71
C ASN A 436 13.26 -10.34 0.24
N ASP A 437 12.67 -9.84 -0.84
CA ASP A 437 11.34 -10.17 -1.33
C ASP A 437 11.37 -10.96 -2.66
N ILE A 438 12.57 -11.31 -3.15
CA ILE A 438 12.83 -12.13 -4.35
C ILE A 438 13.14 -13.61 -3.99
N PRO A 439 14.05 -13.93 -3.05
CA PRO A 439 14.57 -15.29 -2.92
C PRO A 439 13.51 -16.34 -2.63
N PHE A 440 12.51 -16.00 -1.80
CA PHE A 440 11.46 -16.93 -1.36
C PHE A 440 10.08 -16.50 -1.84
N HIS A 441 10.01 -15.67 -2.88
CA HIS A 441 8.75 -15.27 -3.47
C HIS A 441 8.03 -16.48 -4.08
N THR A 442 6.70 -16.51 -4.00
CA THR A 442 5.88 -17.60 -4.56
C THR A 442 6.03 -17.71 -6.09
N SER A 443 6.28 -16.59 -6.76
CA SER A 443 6.55 -16.53 -8.21
C SER A 443 7.98 -16.92 -8.59
N ASN A 444 8.90 -17.10 -7.61
CA ASN A 444 10.25 -17.57 -7.91
C ASN A 444 10.23 -19.11 -8.08
N PRO A 445 10.46 -19.64 -9.31
CA PRO A 445 10.41 -21.08 -9.56
C PRO A 445 11.55 -21.86 -8.88
N THR A 446 12.56 -21.14 -8.38
CA THR A 446 13.73 -21.71 -7.70
C THR A 446 13.92 -21.03 -6.35
N PRO A 447 13.19 -21.45 -5.29
CA PRO A 447 13.29 -20.84 -3.97
C PRO A 447 14.73 -20.81 -3.43
N GLY A 448 15.15 -19.67 -2.89
CA GLY A 448 16.50 -19.42 -2.40
C GLY A 448 17.54 -19.10 -3.50
N VAL A 449 17.13 -19.12 -4.77
CA VAL A 449 18.00 -18.79 -5.91
C VAL A 449 17.54 -17.49 -6.54
N VAL A 450 18.43 -16.51 -6.57
CA VAL A 450 18.25 -15.24 -7.29
C VAL A 450 19.35 -15.14 -8.33
N VAL A 451 18.98 -14.80 -9.56
CA VAL A 451 19.93 -14.58 -10.67
C VAL A 451 19.80 -13.15 -11.16
N HIS A 452 20.90 -12.58 -11.65
CA HIS A 452 20.91 -11.27 -12.34
C HIS A 452 21.08 -11.42 -13.86
N THR A 453 21.50 -12.59 -14.32
CA THR A 453 21.56 -12.94 -15.74
C THR A 453 20.79 -14.23 -16.00
N PRO A 454 20.15 -14.40 -17.19
CA PRO A 454 19.50 -15.65 -17.54
C PRO A 454 20.50 -16.81 -17.47
N ASN A 455 20.15 -17.86 -16.71
CA ASN A 455 21.04 -19.00 -16.40
C ASN A 455 22.32 -18.63 -15.61
N GLY A 456 22.35 -17.46 -14.98
CA GLY A 456 23.45 -17.01 -14.14
C GLY A 456 23.56 -17.77 -12.81
N SER A 457 24.64 -17.48 -12.08
CA SER A 457 24.85 -18.00 -10.73
C SER A 457 23.87 -17.40 -9.72
N ASN A 458 23.74 -18.05 -8.56
CA ASN A 458 22.94 -17.52 -7.47
C ASN A 458 23.63 -16.33 -6.81
N VAL A 459 23.15 -15.12 -7.08
CA VAL A 459 23.72 -13.88 -6.53
C VAL A 459 23.27 -13.57 -5.10
N TYR A 460 22.28 -14.30 -4.56
CA TYR A 460 21.75 -14.06 -3.21
C TYR A 460 22.64 -14.61 -2.08
N THR A 461 23.45 -15.63 -2.36
CA THR A 461 24.15 -16.38 -1.30
C THR A 461 25.19 -15.50 -0.60
N GLY A 462 25.17 -15.47 0.74
CA GLY A 462 26.17 -14.77 1.55
C GLY A 462 25.93 -13.27 1.76
N VAL A 463 24.94 -12.68 1.09
CA VAL A 463 24.64 -11.25 1.21
C VAL A 463 24.29 -10.89 2.66
N PRO A 464 24.94 -9.87 3.29
CA PRO A 464 24.66 -9.45 4.65
C PRO A 464 23.23 -8.92 4.84
N ASN A 465 22.53 -9.37 5.89
CA ASN A 465 21.18 -8.90 6.22
C ASN A 465 21.21 -7.64 7.12
N ASP A 466 21.88 -6.55 6.72
CA ASP A 466 22.02 -5.37 7.58
C ASP A 466 20.70 -4.60 7.74
N TYR A 467 20.03 -4.33 6.62
CA TYR A 467 18.71 -3.71 6.56
C TYR A 467 17.82 -4.47 5.57
N ILE A 468 16.75 -5.08 6.09
CA ILE A 468 15.81 -5.88 5.31
C ILE A 468 14.36 -5.41 5.50
N GLY A 469 13.54 -5.58 4.46
CA GLY A 469 12.11 -5.25 4.48
C GLY A 469 11.85 -3.79 4.90
N ASP A 470 11.03 -3.62 5.94
CA ASP A 470 10.61 -2.30 6.46
C ASP A 470 11.76 -1.43 6.99
N HIS A 471 12.95 -2.00 7.19
CA HIS A 471 14.14 -1.24 7.59
C HIS A 471 14.84 -0.55 6.41
N VAL A 472 14.47 -0.87 5.16
CA VAL A 472 14.97 -0.19 3.97
C VAL A 472 14.14 1.08 3.77
N THR A 473 14.59 2.18 4.39
CA THR A 473 13.91 3.49 4.34
C THR A 473 14.90 4.59 3.95
N PRO A 474 14.43 5.73 3.39
CA PRO A 474 15.27 6.87 3.11
C PRO A 474 16.02 7.39 4.35
N GLU A 475 15.36 7.40 5.51
CA GLU A 475 15.92 7.88 6.78
C GLU A 475 17.06 6.98 7.24
N ASN A 476 16.87 5.65 7.18
CA ASN A 476 17.91 4.70 7.52
C ASN A 476 19.07 4.78 6.52
N PHE A 477 18.79 4.90 5.22
CA PHE A 477 19.82 5.06 4.18
C PHE A 477 20.69 6.31 4.43
N LEU A 478 20.06 7.47 4.65
CA LEU A 478 20.77 8.71 4.99
C LEU A 478 21.49 8.60 6.34
N GLY A 479 20.92 7.90 7.31
CA GLY A 479 21.54 7.63 8.62
C GLY A 479 22.79 6.76 8.51
N VAL A 480 22.77 5.73 7.66
CA VAL A 480 23.91 4.87 7.35
C VAL A 480 25.05 5.70 6.77
N LEU A 481 24.77 6.53 5.75
CA LEU A 481 25.76 7.39 5.12
C LEU A 481 26.42 8.35 6.11
N LYS A 482 25.65 8.95 7.02
CA LYS A 482 26.16 9.90 8.02
C LYS A 482 26.86 9.24 9.22
N GLY A 483 26.74 7.92 9.38
CA GLY A 483 27.25 7.21 10.56
C GLY A 483 26.42 7.50 11.82
N ASP A 484 25.09 7.46 11.71
CA ASP A 484 24.15 7.81 12.77
C ASP A 484 24.36 6.98 14.05
N LYS A 485 24.52 7.68 15.18
CA LYS A 485 24.79 7.07 16.49
C LYS A 485 23.57 6.41 17.12
N ILE A 486 22.37 6.82 16.78
CA ILE A 486 21.12 6.19 17.24
C ILE A 486 20.97 4.82 16.56
N LEU A 487 21.21 4.75 15.24
CA LEU A 487 21.21 3.48 14.52
C LEU A 487 22.26 2.52 15.10
N GLN A 488 23.48 2.99 15.36
CA GLN A 488 24.51 2.19 16.03
C GLN A 488 24.10 1.69 17.42
N ARG A 489 23.51 2.56 18.25
CA ARG A 489 23.02 2.17 19.59
C ARG A 489 21.90 1.14 19.53
N ASN A 490 21.13 1.12 18.45
CA ASN A 490 20.10 0.12 18.18
C ASN A 490 20.67 -1.15 17.51
N GLY A 491 21.99 -1.34 17.51
CA GLY A 491 22.65 -2.52 16.96
C GLY A 491 22.73 -2.56 15.44
N ARG A 492 22.45 -1.45 14.74
CA ARG A 492 22.53 -1.40 13.26
C ARG A 492 23.90 -0.93 12.78
N ARG A 493 24.38 -1.55 11.70
CA ARG A 493 25.63 -1.14 11.04
C ARG A 493 25.41 0.16 10.27
N VAL A 494 26.35 1.08 10.40
CA VAL A 494 26.38 2.34 9.65
C VAL A 494 27.79 2.54 9.12
N LEU A 495 27.96 3.47 8.19
CA LEU A 495 29.26 3.77 7.62
C LEU A 495 30.21 4.28 8.71
N ASN A 496 31.33 3.57 8.90
CA ASN A 496 32.39 3.91 9.85
C ASN A 496 33.69 4.30 9.13
N SER A 497 33.57 5.20 8.16
CA SER A 497 34.69 5.72 7.37
C SER A 497 35.19 7.07 7.90
N GLY A 498 36.43 7.39 7.58
CA GLY A 498 37.14 8.60 7.94
C GLY A 498 37.87 9.26 6.75
N PRO A 499 38.74 10.24 7.00
CA PRO A 499 39.31 11.11 5.96
C PRO A 499 40.23 10.40 4.96
N ASN A 500 40.65 9.16 5.24
CA ASN A 500 41.57 8.40 4.40
C ASN A 500 40.86 7.31 3.59
N ASP A 501 39.56 7.11 3.82
CA ASP A 501 38.83 5.97 3.25
C ASP A 501 38.16 6.36 1.94
N HIS A 502 38.11 5.41 1.00
CA HIS A 502 37.27 5.52 -0.19
C HIS A 502 35.92 4.88 0.08
N VAL A 503 34.85 5.55 -0.33
CA VAL A 503 33.48 5.10 -0.13
C VAL A 503 32.83 4.89 -1.50
N PHE A 504 32.26 3.72 -1.71
CA PHE A 504 31.41 3.43 -2.86
C PHE A 504 29.97 3.25 -2.40
N VAL A 505 29.03 3.89 -3.09
CA VAL A 505 27.60 3.77 -2.83
C VAL A 505 26.90 3.37 -4.11
N TYR A 506 26.12 2.30 -4.07
CA TYR A 506 25.19 1.94 -5.13
C TYR A 506 23.77 1.98 -4.59
N LEU A 507 22.87 2.67 -5.31
CA LEU A 507 21.45 2.75 -4.99
C LEU A 507 20.65 2.46 -6.27
N MET A 508 19.72 1.53 -6.17
CA MET A 508 18.76 1.20 -7.23
C MET A 508 17.36 1.22 -6.66
N ASP A 509 16.47 2.03 -7.25
CA ASP A 509 15.03 2.01 -6.96
C ASP A 509 14.25 2.76 -8.06
N HIS A 510 12.95 2.91 -7.90
CA HIS A 510 12.13 3.74 -8.79
C HIS A 510 12.41 5.24 -8.60
N GLY A 511 12.26 6.03 -9.67
CA GLY A 511 12.42 7.49 -9.61
C GLY A 511 11.32 8.27 -10.33
N GLY A 512 11.09 9.53 -9.94
CA GLY A 512 10.08 10.37 -10.60
C GLY A 512 9.99 11.84 -10.16
N LYS A 513 9.46 12.68 -11.05
CA LYS A 513 9.08 14.08 -10.79
C LYS A 513 7.99 14.22 -9.73
N GLY A 514 8.21 15.12 -8.76
CA GLY A 514 7.20 15.53 -7.79
C GLY A 514 6.09 16.40 -8.39
N LEU A 515 4.94 16.49 -7.69
CA LEU A 515 3.76 17.29 -8.09
C LEU A 515 4.04 18.78 -8.35
N LYS A 516 3.18 19.36 -9.20
CA LYS A 516 2.77 20.78 -9.15
C LYS A 516 1.64 20.92 -8.13
N THR A 517 1.92 21.13 -6.86
CA THR A 517 0.90 21.61 -5.90
C THR A 517 1.26 22.98 -5.34
N PHE A 518 0.21 23.68 -4.92
CA PHE A 518 0.13 25.13 -4.72
C PHE A 518 1.29 25.71 -3.87
N GLU A 519 1.80 26.86 -4.32
CA GLU A 519 2.79 27.75 -3.69
C GLU A 519 4.31 27.46 -3.75
N GLN A 520 4.80 26.30 -4.20
CA GLN A 520 6.27 26.09 -4.34
C GLN A 520 6.74 25.95 -5.80
N ARG A 521 6.53 27.01 -6.59
CA ARG A 521 6.91 27.07 -8.02
C ARG A 521 8.43 27.01 -8.31
N HIS A 522 9.31 26.97 -7.31
CA HIS A 522 10.76 27.10 -7.51
C HIS A 522 11.60 25.85 -7.16
N LEU A 523 11.00 24.74 -6.68
CA LEU A 523 11.77 23.55 -6.29
C LEU A 523 11.19 22.28 -6.95
N MET A 524 11.37 22.16 -8.27
CA MET A 524 11.15 20.90 -9.01
C MET A 524 12.26 19.89 -8.67
N HIS A 525 12.27 19.36 -7.45
CA HIS A 525 13.20 18.28 -7.07
C HIS A 525 12.53 16.92 -7.30
N ILE A 526 13.21 16.09 -8.10
CA ILE A 526 12.85 14.70 -8.40
C ILE A 526 13.31 13.81 -7.25
N ARG A 527 12.67 12.64 -7.13
CA ARG A 527 12.63 11.76 -5.97
C ARG A 527 13.00 10.33 -6.34
N VAL A 528 13.72 9.63 -5.47
CA VAL A 528 13.88 8.17 -5.49
C VAL A 528 12.89 7.58 -4.49
N PHE A 529 12.03 6.69 -4.94
CA PHE A 529 10.93 6.14 -4.15
C PHE A 529 11.39 4.87 -3.46
N PHE A 530 11.22 4.81 -2.15
CA PHE A 530 11.29 3.58 -1.36
C PHE A 530 9.82 3.16 -1.08
N PRO A 531 9.48 1.88 -0.88
CA PRO A 531 8.15 1.46 -0.47
C PRO A 531 7.65 2.16 0.81
N THR A 532 8.58 2.53 1.70
CA THR A 532 8.30 3.14 3.01
C THR A 532 8.36 4.68 3.01
N GLY A 533 8.87 5.30 1.94
CA GLY A 533 9.14 6.74 1.94
C GLY A 533 9.79 7.23 0.64
N VAL A 534 10.23 8.49 0.63
CA VAL A 534 10.80 9.09 -0.58
C VAL A 534 12.10 9.80 -0.28
N LEU A 535 13.19 9.38 -0.93
CA LEU A 535 14.47 10.05 -0.86
C LEU A 535 14.48 11.27 -1.80
N GLN A 536 14.57 12.46 -1.21
CA GLN A 536 14.65 13.71 -1.95
C GLN A 536 16.07 13.98 -2.44
N ALA A 537 16.19 14.58 -3.64
CA ALA A 537 17.47 15.03 -4.17
C ALA A 537 18.20 15.96 -3.18
N LYS A 538 17.48 16.90 -2.56
CA LYS A 538 18.06 17.85 -1.61
C LYS A 538 18.64 17.16 -0.38
N ASP A 539 17.92 16.19 0.19
CA ASP A 539 18.35 15.49 1.40
C ASP A 539 19.57 14.61 1.15
N LEU A 540 19.61 13.94 -0.02
CA LEU A 540 20.78 13.19 -0.46
C LEU A 540 22.01 14.09 -0.61
N ASN A 541 21.90 15.20 -1.36
CA ASN A 541 23.03 16.11 -1.57
C ASN A 541 23.49 16.77 -0.26
N ASN A 542 22.56 17.13 0.62
CA ASN A 542 22.90 17.65 1.94
C ASN A 542 23.67 16.61 2.77
N ALA A 543 23.25 15.35 2.77
CA ALA A 543 23.97 14.29 3.47
C ALA A 543 25.39 14.10 2.92
N LEU A 544 25.57 14.14 1.59
CA LEU A 544 26.89 14.07 0.95
C LEU A 544 27.79 15.26 1.36
N ILE A 545 27.22 16.47 1.39
CA ILE A 545 27.91 17.68 1.85
C ILE A 545 28.30 17.56 3.33
N ASP A 546 27.41 17.03 4.17
CA ASP A 546 27.65 16.87 5.61
C ASP A 546 28.72 15.81 5.89
N MET A 547 28.72 14.71 5.13
CA MET A 547 29.77 13.70 5.17
C MET A 547 31.13 14.31 4.81
N HIS A 548 31.20 15.13 3.76
CA HIS A 548 32.43 15.83 3.37
C HIS A 548 32.93 16.77 4.48
N LYS A 549 32.05 17.64 5.01
CA LYS A 549 32.38 18.56 6.12
C LYS A 549 32.86 17.81 7.36
N SER A 550 32.27 16.65 7.62
CA SER A 550 32.61 15.78 8.75
C SER A 550 33.81 14.87 8.49
N LYS A 551 34.50 15.03 7.34
CA LYS A 551 35.67 14.24 6.93
C LYS A 551 35.43 12.74 6.97
N LYS A 552 34.25 12.31 6.49
CA LYS A 552 33.84 10.89 6.48
C LYS A 552 34.47 10.08 5.34
N PHE A 553 35.14 10.70 4.39
CA PHE A 553 35.81 10.02 3.29
C PHE A 553 36.93 10.88 2.72
N SER A 554 37.90 10.24 2.06
CA SER A 554 38.86 10.88 1.16
C SER A 554 38.19 11.19 -0.18
N LYS A 555 37.62 10.15 -0.82
CA LYS A 555 36.88 10.21 -2.09
C LYS A 555 35.63 9.33 -2.00
N LEU A 556 34.52 9.79 -2.60
CA LEU A 556 33.26 9.04 -2.65
C LEU A 556 32.78 8.89 -4.10
N VAL A 557 32.41 7.67 -4.46
CA VAL A 557 31.79 7.33 -5.75
C VAL A 557 30.35 6.88 -5.50
N PHE A 558 29.40 7.44 -6.24
CA PHE A 558 27.98 7.15 -6.09
C PHE A 558 27.37 6.70 -7.43
N TYR A 559 26.87 5.48 -7.50
CA TYR A 559 26.13 4.97 -8.65
C TYR A 559 24.64 4.95 -8.30
N LEU A 560 23.84 5.70 -9.08
CA LEU A 560 22.40 5.82 -8.88
C LEU A 560 21.63 5.31 -10.09
N GLU A 561 20.82 4.30 -9.86
CA GLU A 561 19.96 3.70 -10.86
C GLU A 561 18.49 3.92 -10.54
N ALA A 562 17.87 4.84 -11.28
CA ALA A 562 16.45 5.10 -11.22
C ALA A 562 16.00 5.81 -12.49
N CYS A 563 14.71 5.74 -12.80
CA CYS A 563 14.10 6.67 -13.77
C CYS A 563 14.38 8.11 -13.34
N GLU A 564 14.73 8.96 -14.30
CA GLU A 564 15.03 10.39 -14.12
C GLU A 564 16.24 10.67 -13.20
N SER A 565 17.04 9.65 -12.84
CA SER A 565 18.13 9.71 -11.84
C SER A 565 19.11 10.87 -11.99
N GLY A 566 19.43 11.32 -13.21
CA GLY A 566 20.30 12.48 -13.45
C GLY A 566 19.86 13.76 -12.74
N SER A 567 18.57 13.90 -12.44
CA SER A 567 18.05 15.03 -11.68
C SER A 567 18.45 15.06 -10.21
N MET A 568 18.87 13.92 -9.65
CA MET A 568 19.25 13.84 -8.23
C MET A 568 20.52 14.64 -7.95
N PHE A 569 21.33 14.91 -8.97
CA PHE A 569 22.59 15.63 -8.84
C PHE A 569 22.68 16.90 -9.71
N ASP A 570 21.87 17.01 -10.78
CA ASP A 570 21.83 18.18 -11.67
C ASP A 570 21.64 19.50 -10.89
N LYS A 571 22.68 20.34 -10.91
CA LYS A 571 22.80 21.62 -10.18
C LYS A 571 22.72 21.53 -8.66
N LEU A 572 22.80 20.33 -8.08
CA LEU A 572 22.73 20.09 -6.64
C LEU A 572 24.03 19.57 -6.06
N LEU A 573 24.75 18.69 -6.78
CA LEU A 573 25.99 18.11 -6.29
C LEU A 573 27.17 19.07 -6.53
N PRO A 574 27.84 19.58 -5.49
CA PRO A 574 29.02 20.43 -5.67
C PRO A 574 30.18 19.64 -6.28
N ASN A 575 30.98 20.30 -7.11
CA ASN A 575 32.15 19.70 -7.76
C ASN A 575 33.43 19.73 -6.89
N ASN A 576 33.37 20.30 -5.69
CA ASN A 576 34.52 20.54 -4.81
C ASN A 576 34.40 19.83 -3.45
N ILE A 577 33.56 18.79 -3.36
CA ILE A 577 33.36 18.01 -2.12
C ILE A 577 33.89 16.58 -2.21
N ASN A 578 34.77 16.28 -3.17
CA ASN A 578 35.37 14.96 -3.37
C ASN A 578 34.34 13.83 -3.62
N VAL A 579 33.20 14.16 -4.25
CA VAL A 579 32.15 13.19 -4.62
C VAL A 579 32.04 13.15 -6.14
N TYR A 580 32.05 11.94 -6.71
CA TYR A 580 31.75 11.68 -8.11
C TYR A 580 30.53 10.79 -8.20
N ALA A 581 29.54 11.18 -9.01
CA ALA A 581 28.30 10.43 -9.14
C ALA A 581 28.04 10.05 -10.60
N VAL A 582 27.57 8.82 -10.81
CA VAL A 582 27.08 8.30 -12.10
C VAL A 582 25.61 7.97 -11.95
N THR A 583 24.79 8.39 -12.91
CA THR A 583 23.36 8.06 -12.94
C THR A 583 23.02 7.25 -14.16
N ALA A 584 22.02 6.37 -14.06
CA ALA A 584 21.59 5.52 -15.16
C ALA A 584 20.89 6.28 -16.31
N THR A 585 20.25 7.41 -16.01
CA THR A 585 19.44 8.16 -16.97
C THR A 585 19.69 9.66 -16.88
N LYS A 586 19.31 10.39 -17.94
CA LYS A 586 19.13 11.85 -17.90
C LYS A 586 18.00 12.27 -16.95
N ARG A 587 17.95 13.57 -16.63
CA ARG A 587 16.93 14.22 -15.78
C ARG A 587 15.46 13.98 -16.19
N ASN A 588 15.21 13.68 -17.46
CA ASN A 588 13.85 13.52 -18.01
C ASN A 588 13.74 12.22 -18.83
N GLU A 589 14.36 11.15 -18.35
CA GLU A 589 14.49 9.89 -19.08
C GLU A 589 14.15 8.71 -18.19
N LEU A 590 13.50 7.69 -18.76
CA LEU A 590 13.15 6.47 -18.03
C LEU A 590 14.31 5.47 -18.07
N GLY A 591 14.43 4.68 -16.98
CA GLY A 591 15.35 3.55 -16.92
C GLY A 591 14.76 2.32 -17.60
N TRP A 592 15.63 1.38 -18.00
CA TRP A 592 15.22 0.19 -18.74
C TRP A 592 15.68 -1.11 -18.07
N PHE A 593 14.80 -2.11 -18.11
CA PHE A 593 15.12 -3.48 -17.79
C PHE A 593 15.82 -4.17 -18.98
N CYS A 594 16.65 -5.17 -18.69
CA CYS A 594 17.28 -6.04 -19.69
C CYS A 594 17.13 -7.50 -19.28
N CYS A 595 17.62 -8.39 -20.16
CA CYS A 595 18.01 -9.72 -19.72
C CYS A 595 16.81 -10.57 -19.27
N TYR A 596 15.90 -10.84 -20.22
CA TYR A 596 14.70 -11.63 -19.96
C TYR A 596 15.05 -13.10 -19.68
N ASP A 597 14.65 -13.60 -18.53
CA ASP A 597 14.80 -15.01 -18.16
C ASP A 597 13.51 -15.76 -18.52
N TYR A 598 13.56 -16.64 -19.52
CA TYR A 598 12.39 -17.41 -19.98
C TYR A 598 11.90 -18.45 -18.97
N HIS A 599 12.77 -18.92 -18.07
CA HIS A 599 12.40 -19.87 -17.03
C HIS A 599 11.61 -19.16 -15.92
N ARG A 600 12.05 -17.96 -15.53
CA ARG A 600 11.41 -17.13 -14.49
C ARG A 600 10.33 -16.19 -15.02
N LYS A 601 10.27 -15.99 -16.34
CA LYS A 601 9.35 -15.12 -17.08
C LYS A 601 9.41 -13.63 -16.71
N ILE A 602 10.55 -13.17 -16.20
CA ILE A 602 10.80 -11.80 -15.75
C ILE A 602 12.09 -11.24 -16.35
N TYR A 603 12.27 -9.92 -16.27
CA TYR A 603 13.58 -9.33 -16.51
C TYR A 603 14.39 -9.36 -15.21
N VAL A 604 15.54 -10.04 -15.23
CA VAL A 604 16.32 -10.30 -14.00
C VAL A 604 17.34 -9.21 -13.68
N ALA A 605 17.53 -8.26 -14.60
CA ALA A 605 18.43 -7.13 -14.45
C ALA A 605 17.89 -5.88 -15.13
N THR A 606 18.55 -4.77 -14.84
CA THR A 606 18.41 -3.52 -15.56
C THR A 606 19.57 -3.30 -16.52
N ASP A 607 19.31 -2.56 -17.59
CA ASP A 607 20.31 -2.34 -18.65
C ASP A 607 21.54 -1.58 -18.09
N PHE A 608 21.41 -0.76 -17.05
CA PHE A 608 22.54 -0.07 -16.44
C PHE A 608 23.35 -1.00 -15.53
N SER A 609 22.70 -1.63 -14.54
CA SER A 609 23.37 -2.57 -13.63
C SER A 609 24.02 -3.74 -14.37
N TYR A 610 23.37 -4.30 -15.39
CA TYR A 610 23.92 -5.38 -16.19
C TYR A 610 25.23 -4.95 -16.85
N ASN A 611 25.23 -3.85 -17.61
CA ASN A 611 26.44 -3.42 -18.30
C ASN A 611 27.56 -3.02 -17.32
N TRP A 612 27.23 -2.36 -16.21
CA TRP A 612 28.22 -2.02 -15.18
C TRP A 612 28.84 -3.24 -14.50
N LEU A 613 28.00 -4.15 -14.00
CA LEU A 613 28.47 -5.30 -13.23
C LEU A 613 29.21 -6.29 -14.12
N MET A 614 28.70 -6.57 -15.32
CA MET A 614 29.39 -7.46 -16.28
C MET A 614 30.74 -6.90 -16.73
N ASN A 615 30.85 -5.59 -16.94
CA ASN A 615 32.13 -4.93 -17.21
C ASN A 615 33.10 -5.13 -16.03
N THR A 616 32.63 -4.91 -14.81
CA THR A 616 33.46 -5.07 -13.60
C THR A 616 33.89 -6.52 -13.38
N GLU A 617 33.04 -7.51 -13.65
CA GLU A 617 33.37 -8.94 -13.48
C GLU A 617 34.35 -9.46 -14.53
N HIS A 618 34.26 -8.97 -15.76
CA HIS A 618 35.09 -9.44 -16.88
C HIS A 618 36.36 -8.60 -17.08
N ASP A 619 36.54 -7.54 -16.29
CA ASP A 619 37.75 -6.74 -16.34
C ASP A 619 38.95 -7.41 -15.66
N ASN A 620 39.70 -8.16 -16.47
CA ASN A 620 41.00 -8.74 -16.11
C ASN A 620 42.08 -7.68 -15.85
N ASN A 621 41.82 -6.40 -16.14
CA ASN A 621 42.73 -5.28 -15.97
C ASN A 621 42.24 -4.27 -14.90
N SER A 622 41.50 -4.72 -13.88
CA SER A 622 40.93 -3.90 -12.78
C SER A 622 41.82 -2.85 -12.13
N ARG A 623 43.14 -2.99 -12.24
CA ARG A 623 44.12 -2.02 -11.74
C ARG A 623 44.38 -0.85 -12.71
N ILE A 624 43.93 -0.97 -13.95
CA ILE A 624 44.14 -0.04 -15.07
C ILE A 624 42.83 0.63 -15.47
N GLU A 625 41.71 -0.10 -15.52
CA GLU A 625 40.41 0.49 -15.88
C GLU A 625 40.03 1.60 -14.90
N THR A 626 39.79 2.79 -15.44
CA THR A 626 39.35 3.95 -14.68
C THR A 626 37.83 4.02 -14.59
N LEU A 627 37.31 4.76 -13.62
CA LEU A 627 35.86 5.04 -13.54
C LEU A 627 35.32 5.73 -14.81
N GLN A 628 36.17 6.47 -15.53
CA GLN A 628 35.84 7.07 -16.82
C GLN A 628 35.72 6.02 -17.92
N ASP A 629 36.65 5.07 -18.00
CA ASP A 629 36.58 3.97 -18.98
C ASP A 629 35.31 3.13 -18.76
N GLN A 630 35.00 2.82 -17.49
CA GLN A 630 33.78 2.14 -17.10
C GLN A 630 32.52 2.95 -17.47
N PHE A 631 32.52 4.26 -17.21
CA PHE A 631 31.41 5.12 -17.62
C PHE A 631 31.22 5.15 -19.14
N ASP A 632 32.31 5.28 -19.90
CA ASP A 632 32.27 5.29 -21.37
C ASP A 632 31.75 3.94 -21.91
N PHE A 633 32.15 2.82 -21.29
CA PHE A 633 31.61 1.51 -21.60
C PHE A 633 30.09 1.44 -21.35
N ILE A 634 29.64 1.86 -20.17
CA ILE A 634 28.22 1.86 -19.81
C ILE A 634 27.44 2.73 -20.79
N GLN A 635 27.89 3.95 -21.05
CA GLN A 635 27.21 4.90 -21.93
C GLN A 635 27.09 4.38 -23.38
N ASN A 636 28.09 3.64 -23.86
CA ASN A 636 28.06 3.03 -25.20
C ASN A 636 27.24 1.73 -25.25
N SER A 637 27.10 1.02 -24.13
CA SER A 637 26.44 -0.29 -24.09
C SER A 637 24.94 -0.20 -23.77
N THR A 638 24.52 0.83 -23.04
CA THR A 638 23.09 1.09 -22.77
C THR A 638 22.41 1.66 -24.01
N ARG A 639 21.33 1.02 -24.47
CA ARG A 639 20.71 1.35 -25.77
C ARG A 639 19.60 2.40 -25.69
N ASN A 640 18.82 2.37 -24.61
CA ASN A 640 17.58 3.16 -24.49
C ASN A 640 17.60 4.15 -23.32
N GLN A 641 18.73 4.26 -22.63
CA GLN A 641 18.98 5.19 -21.54
C GLN A 641 20.37 5.78 -21.68
N HIS A 642 20.56 6.98 -21.15
CA HIS A 642 21.83 7.68 -21.25
C HIS A 642 22.37 7.98 -19.86
N ALA A 643 23.43 7.26 -19.50
CA ALA A 643 24.14 7.51 -18.26
C ALA A 643 24.70 8.94 -18.21
N GLN A 644 24.77 9.53 -17.01
CA GLN A 644 25.30 10.88 -16.80
C GLN A 644 26.33 10.88 -15.65
N GLN A 645 27.24 11.86 -15.66
CA GLN A 645 28.24 12.07 -14.60
C GLN A 645 28.03 13.42 -13.91
N PHE A 646 28.30 13.48 -12.61
CA PHE A 646 28.16 14.69 -11.78
C PHE A 646 29.28 14.79 -10.73
N GLY A 647 29.45 15.99 -10.16
CA GLY A 647 30.38 16.23 -9.06
C GLY A 647 31.82 16.48 -9.50
N ASP A 648 32.77 15.96 -8.73
CA ASP A 648 34.21 16.07 -8.96
C ASP A 648 34.67 15.07 -10.03
N LEU A 649 34.63 15.49 -11.30
CA LEU A 649 35.04 14.65 -12.44
C LEU A 649 36.54 14.28 -12.43
N SER A 650 37.38 14.88 -11.58
CA SER A 650 38.77 14.44 -11.45
C SER A 650 38.87 13.02 -10.88
N ILE A 651 37.87 12.59 -10.10
CA ILE A 651 37.77 11.25 -9.52
C ILE A 651 37.52 10.20 -10.61
N ALA A 652 36.88 10.56 -11.74
CA ALA A 652 36.62 9.64 -12.84
C ALA A 652 37.91 9.02 -13.41
N LYS A 653 39.06 9.69 -13.24
CA LYS A 653 40.38 9.20 -13.68
C LYS A 653 41.00 8.17 -12.74
N LEU A 654 40.41 7.92 -11.58
CA LEU A 654 40.92 6.94 -10.63
C LEU A 654 40.56 5.52 -11.07
N PRO A 655 41.43 4.52 -10.81
CA PRO A 655 41.13 3.13 -11.07
C PRO A 655 39.89 2.64 -10.33
N VAL A 656 39.06 1.83 -11.00
CA VAL A 656 37.87 1.19 -10.43
C VAL A 656 38.23 0.38 -9.18
N SER A 657 39.39 -0.26 -9.17
CA SER A 657 39.89 -1.05 -8.04
C SER A 657 40.09 -0.29 -6.73
N GLN A 658 40.16 1.04 -6.76
CA GLN A 658 40.21 1.85 -5.54
C GLN A 658 38.87 1.91 -4.79
N PHE A 659 37.78 1.50 -5.44
CA PHE A 659 36.42 1.55 -4.90
C PHE A 659 35.74 0.17 -4.87
N LEU A 660 36.00 -0.68 -5.86
CA LEU A 660 35.32 -1.98 -6.03
C LEU A 660 36.24 -3.19 -5.77
N GLY A 661 37.38 -2.99 -5.13
CA GLY A 661 38.35 -4.06 -4.85
C GLY A 661 39.24 -4.43 -6.03
N SER A 662 40.33 -5.13 -5.74
CA SER A 662 41.45 -5.37 -6.66
C SER A 662 41.88 -6.83 -6.78
N LYS A 663 41.18 -7.75 -6.12
CA LYS A 663 41.40 -9.19 -6.24
C LYS A 663 40.81 -9.65 -7.56
N ILE A 664 41.63 -10.35 -8.36
CA ILE A 664 41.27 -10.97 -9.63
C ILE A 664 41.11 -12.46 -9.39
#